data_AF-A0AAW9R8B1-F1
#
_entry.id   AF-A0AAW9R8B1-F1
#
_cell.length_a   1.000
_cell.length_b   1.000
_cell.length_c   1.000
_cell.angle_alpha   90.00
_cell.angle_beta   90.00
_cell.angle_gamma   90.00
#
_symmetry.space_group_name_H-M   'P 1'
#
loop_
_entity.id
_entity.type
_entity.pdbx_description
1 polymer ?
#
loop_
_entity_poly.entity_id
_entity_poly.type
_entity_poly.pdbx_seq_one_letter_code
_entity_poly.pdbx_strand_id
1 'polypeptide(L)'
;MRQLYYTNYQSGQSGLSNAIMSIECGVVMAFLTNRLLLLDGNTSPPANVVEYEGRVDNTVRSRVTDLIDLPVAWTEPDERELEGLESRELTEQSLMDTVFYVPDTVDIDSQDAVHFARGRETWIGGDGEVQEIPLLRVSEKPLVPGGKYHRNNLCFYSYLFYFDNETRRSAYRMLERMQAKAPYTELARKVAADLGRFNAVHMRRGDFKVTYGVTVLDRQPWEAIEALDKHFSRDQRLLICTDERDDPFFTELKNAWTDHVFIDHHILDHFGDEFFALPRHDSIALAYLSQLVAAESEDFIGTMTSTFTSIIQRYRGNRGKAEPFKFLWNELPDPGERYERGRHPVSECVPLEDGIMVEEFEGPYSWNRYNPRINPAWMREWPESFLTGSVLETGALAGDELRPVTSPPEAVRQTEARFQFEGLGVNVRSTVPGLAFKVAEVFAPGARDAQGSNIASLEIKARGKGYGLIANGSEVAEAPSRQRMLVELIRYLVPVLCRARRGHVWLRGMLFRKDGQAVIYTGELGHANDPVADALCTSGWEFLGDEAIPLRADSLEAVPFARLAWPNGAAARLHWQQAKVKAIVHGQHRLLVRAGLHGLPPSVAAAELMQQSIDFQFDRQRAVQRVCRIASQIPVYSLSFGESEAVPGLLEFLSTPEGDAVSPLRREGRVSAA
;
A
#
# COMPACT_ATOMS: atom_id res chain seq x y z
N MET A 1 28.43 -5.17 35.72
CA MET A 1 27.05 -5.43 35.27
C MET A 1 27.05 -5.33 33.75
N ARG A 2 26.40 -6.25 33.04
CA ARG A 2 26.33 -6.20 31.57
C ARG A 2 25.36 -5.10 31.13
N GLN A 3 25.69 -4.40 30.06
CA GLN A 3 24.96 -3.21 29.60
C GLN A 3 24.48 -3.39 28.15
N LEU A 4 23.33 -2.81 27.84
CA LEU A 4 22.79 -2.64 26.49
C LEU A 4 22.75 -1.14 26.18
N TYR A 5 23.64 -0.67 25.31
CA TYR A 5 23.56 0.66 24.72
C TYR A 5 22.54 0.64 23.59
N TYR A 6 21.45 1.38 23.74
CA TYR A 6 20.38 1.46 22.74
C TYR A 6 20.15 2.91 22.34
N THR A 7 20.38 3.23 21.07
CA THR A 7 20.02 4.54 20.51
C THR A 7 18.54 4.54 20.14
N ASN A 8 17.75 5.38 20.81
CA ASN A 8 16.38 5.66 20.43
C ASN A 8 16.29 6.17 18.98
N TYR A 9 15.18 5.93 18.29
CA TYR A 9 15.01 6.30 16.88
C TYR A 9 15.32 7.78 16.61
N GLN A 10 16.19 8.03 15.63
CA GLN A 10 16.81 9.32 15.30
C GLN A 10 17.51 9.98 16.48
N SER A 11 18.10 9.20 17.38
CA SER A 11 18.65 9.67 18.67
C SER A 11 17.61 10.49 19.47
N GLY A 12 16.34 10.12 19.40
CA GLY A 12 15.21 10.83 20.00
C GLY A 12 14.71 12.03 19.19
N GLN A 13 15.34 12.37 18.05
CA GLN A 13 14.93 13.48 17.18
C GLN A 13 13.74 13.12 16.26
N SER A 14 12.75 12.43 16.81
CA SER A 14 11.56 11.96 16.09
C SER A 14 10.28 12.38 16.83
N GLY A 15 9.10 11.92 16.39
CA GLY A 15 7.84 12.14 17.12
C GLY A 15 7.70 11.22 18.32
N LEU A 16 6.90 11.62 19.33
CA LEU A 16 6.71 10.87 20.58
C LEU A 16 6.40 9.38 20.36
N SER A 17 5.43 9.06 19.49
CA SER A 17 5.03 7.67 19.26
C SER A 17 6.13 6.83 18.60
N ASN A 18 6.96 7.42 17.73
CA ASN A 18 8.13 6.73 17.16
C ASN A 18 9.14 6.40 18.26
N ALA A 19 9.39 7.34 19.17
CA ALA A 19 10.29 7.15 20.29
C ALA A 19 9.80 6.06 21.26
N ILE A 20 8.49 6.03 21.57
CA ILE A 20 7.89 4.97 22.38
C ILE A 20 8.13 3.59 21.75
N MET A 21 7.80 3.43 20.45
CA MET A 21 7.98 2.17 19.72
C MET A 21 9.44 1.69 19.71
N SER A 22 10.38 2.61 19.51
CA SER A 22 11.81 2.32 19.53
C SER A 22 12.27 1.87 20.93
N ILE A 23 11.90 2.63 21.97
CA ILE A 23 12.28 2.32 23.35
C ILE A 23 11.74 0.95 23.79
N GLU A 24 10.52 0.57 23.39
CA GLU A 24 9.97 -0.77 23.67
C GLU A 24 10.88 -1.89 23.13
N CYS A 25 11.44 -1.72 21.93
CA CYS A 25 12.40 -2.69 21.39
C CYS A 25 13.65 -2.78 22.27
N GLY A 26 14.19 -1.64 22.71
CA GLY A 26 15.32 -1.59 23.63
C GLY A 26 15.03 -2.23 25.00
N VAL A 27 13.83 -1.98 25.54
CA VAL A 27 13.36 -2.56 26.81
C VAL A 27 13.24 -4.09 26.70
N VAL A 28 12.66 -4.61 25.61
CA VAL A 28 12.58 -6.06 25.38
C VAL A 28 13.97 -6.67 25.22
N MET A 29 14.87 -6.06 24.46
CA MET A 29 16.24 -6.54 24.31
C MET A 29 16.99 -6.55 25.66
N ALA A 30 16.87 -5.49 26.46
CA ALA A 30 17.51 -5.41 27.78
C ALA A 30 16.99 -6.50 28.72
N PHE A 31 15.68 -6.75 28.68
CA PHE A 31 15.03 -7.82 29.46
C PHE A 31 15.55 -9.21 29.05
N LEU A 32 15.52 -9.53 27.75
CA LEU A 32 15.91 -10.85 27.24
C LEU A 32 17.40 -11.16 27.42
N THR A 33 18.24 -10.12 27.41
CA THR A 33 19.68 -10.26 27.60
C THR A 33 20.13 -10.05 29.06
N ASN A 34 19.18 -9.75 29.97
CA ASN A 34 19.43 -9.44 31.37
C ASN A 34 20.53 -8.37 31.55
N ARG A 35 20.30 -7.20 30.93
CA ARG A 35 21.24 -6.07 30.88
C ARG A 35 20.63 -4.80 31.47
N LEU A 36 21.50 -3.93 31.99
CA LEU A 36 21.14 -2.54 32.25
C LEU A 36 20.97 -1.80 30.91
N LEU A 37 19.81 -1.18 30.69
CA LEU A 37 19.55 -0.40 29.49
C LEU A 37 20.21 0.99 29.60
N LEU A 38 21.18 1.26 28.75
CA LEU A 38 21.71 2.61 28.54
C LEU A 38 20.94 3.24 27.39
N LEU A 39 20.01 4.13 27.72
CA LEU A 39 19.10 4.71 26.74
C LEU A 39 19.68 6.02 26.17
N ASP A 40 20.35 5.89 25.03
CA ASP A 40 20.80 7.02 24.23
C ASP A 40 19.61 7.64 23.48
N GLY A 41 19.61 8.96 23.34
CA GLY A 41 18.50 9.68 22.72
C GLY A 41 17.23 9.74 23.57
N ASN A 42 17.33 9.63 24.90
CA ASN A 42 16.26 10.02 25.83
C ASN A 42 16.12 11.55 25.91
N THR A 43 15.87 12.17 24.76
CA THR A 43 15.68 13.62 24.64
C THR A 43 14.23 13.93 24.32
N SER A 44 13.82 15.19 24.51
CA SER A 44 12.46 15.60 24.21
C SER A 44 12.24 15.57 22.69
N PRO A 45 11.20 14.86 22.19
CA PRO A 45 10.85 14.80 20.77
C PRO A 45 10.78 16.21 20.14
N PRO A 46 11.61 16.53 19.14
CA PRO A 46 11.63 17.86 18.53
C PRO A 46 10.54 18.03 17.46
N ALA A 47 10.04 16.93 16.89
CA ALA A 47 9.07 16.93 15.82
C ALA A 47 7.67 17.13 16.36
N ASN A 48 6.83 17.85 15.59
CA ASN A 48 5.39 17.94 15.81
C ASN A 48 4.99 18.56 17.15
N VAL A 49 5.80 19.50 17.63
CA VAL A 49 5.46 20.37 18.76
C VAL A 49 4.40 21.36 18.30
N VAL A 50 3.20 21.21 18.86
CA VAL A 50 2.05 22.08 18.57
C VAL A 50 2.09 23.27 19.51
N GLU A 51 1.92 24.45 18.95
CA GLU A 51 1.79 25.70 19.71
C GLU A 51 0.33 25.92 20.07
N TYR A 52 0.05 26.11 21.36
CA TYR A 52 -1.30 26.36 21.87
C TYR A 52 -1.46 27.82 22.31
N GLU A 53 -0.99 28.77 21.48
CA GLU A 53 -1.07 30.21 21.76
C GLU A 53 -0.49 30.62 23.14
N GLY A 54 0.54 29.91 23.59
CA GLY A 54 1.17 30.13 24.90
C GLY A 54 0.38 29.54 26.09
N ARG A 55 -0.69 28.77 25.86
CA ARG A 55 -1.42 28.06 26.91
C ARG A 55 -0.64 26.89 27.52
N VAL A 56 0.38 26.38 26.82
CA VAL A 56 1.29 25.35 27.33
C VAL A 56 2.73 25.83 27.27
N ASP A 57 3.55 25.42 28.23
CA ASP A 57 4.96 25.78 28.28
C ASP A 57 5.82 24.73 27.55
N ASN A 58 6.29 25.09 26.35
CA ASN A 58 7.16 24.24 25.53
C ASN A 58 8.66 24.51 25.76
N THR A 59 9.04 25.25 26.81
CA THR A 59 10.46 25.53 27.13
C THR A 59 11.16 24.32 27.73
N VAL A 60 10.47 23.52 28.55
CA VAL A 60 10.97 22.27 29.14
C VAL A 60 10.07 21.12 28.71
N ARG A 61 10.37 20.58 27.53
CA ARG A 61 9.55 19.55 26.88
C ARG A 61 9.71 18.18 27.52
N SER A 62 8.64 17.40 27.57
CA SER A 62 8.65 16.03 28.06
C SER A 62 9.53 15.10 27.22
N ARG A 63 10.28 14.22 27.88
CA ARG A 63 10.88 13.02 27.30
C ARG A 63 9.91 11.84 27.47
N VAL A 64 10.14 10.75 26.73
CA VAL A 64 9.33 9.52 26.89
C VAL A 64 9.35 9.02 28.34
N THR A 65 10.52 9.03 28.97
CA THR A 65 10.72 8.58 30.37
C THR A 65 10.13 9.53 31.41
N ASP A 66 9.75 10.76 31.04
CA ASP A 66 8.98 11.62 31.93
C ASP A 66 7.51 11.18 31.99
N LEU A 67 6.99 10.55 30.93
CA LEU A 67 5.57 10.19 30.73
C LEU A 67 5.25 8.71 30.98
N ILE A 68 6.23 7.82 30.77
CA ILE A 68 6.06 6.36 30.80
C ILE A 68 7.08 5.74 31.76
N ASP A 69 6.65 4.72 32.50
CA ASP A 69 7.53 3.92 33.34
C ASP A 69 8.20 2.81 32.52
N LEU A 70 9.53 2.68 32.64
CA LEU A 70 10.28 1.59 32.00
C LEU A 70 10.44 0.41 32.96
N PRO A 71 10.02 -0.82 32.60
CA PRO A 71 9.98 -1.97 33.49
C PRO A 71 11.32 -2.73 33.59
N VAL A 72 12.42 -2.09 33.23
CA VAL A 72 13.80 -2.60 33.31
C VAL A 72 14.69 -1.54 33.96
N ALA A 73 15.81 -1.95 34.56
CA ALA A 73 16.80 -0.98 35.03
C ALA A 73 17.37 -0.22 33.83
N TRP A 74 17.43 1.11 33.92
CA TRP A 74 17.97 1.95 32.87
C TRP A 74 18.67 3.20 33.42
N THR A 75 19.55 3.77 32.60
CA THR A 75 20.18 5.08 32.82
C THR A 75 20.47 5.73 31.45
N GLU A 76 20.76 7.02 31.44
CA GLU A 76 21.38 7.66 30.27
C GLU A 76 22.87 7.26 30.21
N PRO A 77 23.46 7.14 29.01
CA PRO A 77 24.86 6.74 28.87
C PRO A 77 25.83 7.81 29.38
N ASP A 78 26.87 7.41 30.11
CA ASP A 78 28.06 8.22 30.39
C ASP A 78 29.24 7.68 29.57
N GLU A 79 29.66 8.43 28.55
CA GLU A 79 30.76 8.03 27.65
C GLU A 79 32.05 7.67 28.40
N ARG A 80 32.31 8.26 29.58
CA ARG A 80 33.50 7.93 30.38
C ARG A 80 33.39 6.56 31.03
N GLU A 81 32.19 6.13 31.40
CA GLU A 81 31.96 4.79 31.96
C GLU A 81 31.99 3.70 30.88
N LEU A 82 31.76 4.08 29.62
CA LEU A 82 31.81 3.18 28.47
C LEU A 82 33.22 3.03 27.88
N GLU A 83 34.12 3.98 28.16
CA GLU A 83 35.48 3.98 27.65
C GLU A 83 36.26 2.75 28.14
N GLY A 84 36.80 1.98 27.18
CA GLY A 84 37.59 0.78 27.47
C GLY A 84 36.78 -0.50 27.73
N LEU A 85 35.44 -0.44 27.72
CA LEU A 85 34.62 -1.64 27.72
C LEU A 85 34.69 -2.34 26.37
N GLU A 86 34.85 -3.67 26.40
CA GLU A 86 34.63 -4.48 25.22
C GLU A 86 33.17 -4.33 24.77
N SER A 87 33.00 -3.89 23.53
CA SER A 87 31.68 -3.63 22.97
C SER A 87 31.50 -4.29 21.62
N ARG A 88 30.28 -4.77 21.36
CA ARG A 88 29.88 -5.37 20.09
C ARG A 88 28.57 -4.76 19.65
N GLU A 89 28.46 -4.46 18.36
CA GLU A 89 27.19 -4.11 17.78
C GLU A 89 26.36 -5.38 17.53
N LEU A 90 25.09 -5.36 17.94
CA LEU A 90 24.17 -6.47 17.75
C LEU A 90 23.81 -6.65 16.27
N THR A 91 23.64 -5.54 15.53
CA THR A 91 23.26 -5.55 14.11
C THR A 91 23.88 -4.39 13.33
N GLU A 92 24.28 -4.66 12.10
CA GLU A 92 24.65 -3.63 11.12
C GLU A 92 23.45 -3.13 10.30
N GLN A 93 22.29 -3.78 10.44
CA GLN A 93 21.09 -3.48 9.66
C GLN A 93 20.07 -2.65 10.44
N SER A 94 19.10 -2.10 9.73
CA SER A 94 17.91 -1.48 10.32
C SER A 94 17.10 -2.51 11.11
N LEU A 95 16.48 -2.10 12.22
CA LEU A 95 15.54 -2.96 12.95
C LEU A 95 14.27 -3.27 12.14
N MET A 96 13.95 -2.45 11.13
CA MET A 96 12.86 -2.74 10.19
C MET A 96 13.14 -3.98 9.33
N ASP A 97 14.42 -4.26 9.07
CA ASP A 97 14.88 -5.31 8.15
C ASP A 97 15.47 -6.53 8.89
N THR A 98 15.39 -6.51 10.22
CA THR A 98 15.97 -7.52 11.12
C THR A 98 14.85 -8.34 11.77
N VAL A 99 15.12 -9.62 12.03
CA VAL A 99 14.36 -10.47 12.95
C VAL A 99 15.26 -10.82 14.13
N PHE A 100 14.80 -10.52 15.34
CA PHE A 100 15.46 -10.95 16.57
C PHE A 100 14.76 -12.20 17.10
N TYR A 101 15.48 -13.29 17.32
CA TYR A 101 14.88 -14.54 17.78
C TYR A 101 15.48 -15.03 19.10
N VAL A 102 14.60 -15.48 20.01
CA VAL A 102 14.94 -16.06 21.31
C VAL A 102 13.86 -17.06 21.72
N PRO A 103 14.20 -18.21 22.33
CA PRO A 103 15.56 -18.72 22.57
C PRO A 103 16.23 -19.25 21.30
N ASP A 104 17.51 -19.60 21.40
CA ASP A 104 18.29 -20.21 20.30
C ASP A 104 17.72 -21.56 19.82
N THR A 105 16.77 -22.14 20.56
CA THR A 105 16.08 -23.38 20.19
C THR A 105 14.92 -23.17 19.22
N VAL A 106 14.59 -21.92 18.87
CA VAL A 106 13.57 -21.62 17.86
C VAL A 106 14.05 -22.03 16.47
N ASP A 107 13.22 -22.77 15.74
CA ASP A 107 13.53 -23.20 14.37
C ASP A 107 13.30 -22.06 13.37
N ILE A 108 14.38 -21.34 13.04
CA ILE A 108 14.38 -20.21 12.09
C ILE A 108 14.24 -20.65 10.63
N ASP A 109 14.40 -21.95 10.32
CA ASP A 109 14.20 -22.51 8.99
C ASP A 109 12.76 -23.02 8.79
N SER A 110 11.94 -22.99 9.84
CA SER A 110 10.55 -23.41 9.79
C SER A 110 9.70 -22.55 8.85
N GLN A 111 8.62 -23.12 8.32
CA GLN A 111 7.68 -22.38 7.50
C GLN A 111 7.04 -21.20 8.25
N ASP A 112 6.84 -21.34 9.57
CA ASP A 112 6.32 -20.28 10.42
C ASP A 112 7.32 -19.10 10.54
N ALA A 113 8.61 -19.41 10.75
CA ALA A 113 9.68 -18.41 10.77
C ALA A 113 9.78 -17.64 9.44
N VAL A 114 9.66 -18.33 8.30
CA VAL A 114 9.60 -17.71 6.97
C VAL A 114 8.40 -16.75 6.84
N HIS A 115 7.23 -17.14 7.34
CA HIS A 115 6.05 -16.27 7.36
C HIS A 115 6.24 -15.05 8.26
N PHE A 116 6.81 -15.24 9.46
CA PHE A 116 7.12 -14.15 10.38
C PHE A 116 8.08 -13.13 9.75
N ALA A 117 9.16 -13.62 9.15
CA ALA A 117 10.20 -12.77 8.56
C ALA A 117 9.71 -11.92 7.40
N ARG A 118 8.71 -12.41 6.64
CA ARG A 118 8.12 -11.70 5.50
C ARG A 118 9.20 -11.19 4.51
N GLY A 119 10.20 -12.03 4.23
CA GLY A 119 11.30 -11.71 3.31
C GLY A 119 12.49 -10.98 3.93
N ARG A 120 12.48 -10.70 5.24
CA ARG A 120 13.68 -10.25 5.97
C ARG A 120 14.69 -11.41 6.04
N GLU A 121 15.93 -11.11 5.69
CA GLU A 121 17.01 -12.11 5.63
C GLU A 121 17.98 -11.99 6.82
N THR A 122 17.91 -10.90 7.58
CA THR A 122 18.81 -10.66 8.73
C THR A 122 18.19 -11.23 10.00
N TRP A 123 18.75 -12.34 10.48
CA TRP A 123 18.35 -12.99 11.72
C TRP A 123 19.42 -12.83 12.79
N ILE A 124 19.01 -12.48 14.01
CA ILE A 124 19.91 -12.21 15.12
C ILE A 124 19.40 -12.93 16.36
N GLY A 125 20.24 -13.83 16.87
CA GLY A 125 19.93 -14.66 18.03
C GLY A 125 20.57 -14.15 19.31
N GLY A 126 20.16 -14.74 20.43
CA GLY A 126 20.80 -14.55 21.72
C GLY A 126 21.96 -15.52 21.92
N ASP A 127 22.84 -15.65 20.91
CA ASP A 127 23.93 -16.61 20.94
C ASP A 127 24.76 -16.50 22.23
N GLY A 128 25.40 -17.61 22.64
CA GLY A 128 26.18 -17.65 23.87
C GLY A 128 27.30 -16.59 23.92
N GLU A 129 27.78 -16.12 22.77
CA GLU A 129 28.80 -15.07 22.70
C GLU A 129 28.24 -13.69 23.06
N VAL A 130 27.06 -13.32 22.52
CA VAL A 130 26.36 -12.06 22.80
C VAL A 130 26.01 -11.92 24.26
N GLN A 131 25.76 -13.03 24.97
CA GLN A 131 25.53 -13.01 26.41
C GLN A 131 26.78 -12.59 27.20
N GLU A 132 27.99 -12.92 26.75
CA GLU A 132 29.22 -12.63 27.49
C GLU A 132 29.79 -11.23 27.23
N ILE A 133 29.41 -10.57 26.12
CA ILE A 133 29.91 -9.23 25.79
C ILE A 133 29.53 -8.22 26.90
N PRO A 134 30.47 -7.46 27.49
CA PRO A 134 30.17 -6.48 28.53
C PRO A 134 29.18 -5.39 28.09
N LEU A 135 29.40 -4.80 26.90
CA LEU A 135 28.58 -3.74 26.31
C LEU A 135 28.02 -4.15 24.94
N LEU A 136 26.75 -4.53 24.89
CA LEU A 136 26.06 -4.76 23.62
C LEU A 136 25.51 -3.42 23.11
N ARG A 137 25.64 -3.14 21.80
CA ARG A 137 25.18 -1.88 21.21
C ARG A 137 24.13 -2.13 20.12
N VAL A 138 23.11 -1.28 20.10
CA VAL A 138 22.13 -1.11 19.03
C VAL A 138 22.08 0.37 18.70
N SER A 139 23.00 0.82 17.86
CA SER A 139 23.28 2.23 17.60
C SER A 139 22.78 2.62 16.22
N GLU A 140 22.34 3.86 16.01
CA GLU A 140 21.93 4.30 14.66
C GLU A 140 23.11 4.70 13.76
N LYS A 141 24.20 5.19 14.38
CA LYS A 141 25.46 5.48 13.72
C LYS A 141 26.40 4.28 13.83
N PRO A 142 27.12 3.90 12.76
CA PRO A 142 28.06 2.78 12.81
C PRO A 142 29.18 3.03 13.83
N LEU A 143 29.63 1.96 14.50
CA LEU A 143 30.77 2.00 15.42
C LEU A 143 32.06 2.45 14.74
N VAL A 144 32.21 2.12 13.46
CA VAL A 144 33.34 2.54 12.62
C VAL A 144 32.91 3.74 11.77
N PRO A 145 33.52 4.92 11.96
CA PRO A 145 33.24 6.10 11.15
C PRO A 145 33.47 5.83 9.65
N GLY A 146 32.51 6.19 8.79
CA GLY A 146 32.61 6.05 7.33
C GLY A 146 31.60 5.10 6.67
N GLY A 147 30.76 4.41 7.44
CA GLY A 147 29.61 3.65 6.92
C GLY A 147 28.59 4.57 6.24
N LYS A 148 28.07 4.15 5.07
CA LYS A 148 27.20 4.97 4.21
C LYS A 148 25.71 4.99 4.61
N TYR A 149 25.30 4.19 5.60
CA TYR A 149 23.88 3.97 5.89
C TYR A 149 23.57 4.28 7.36
N HIS A 150 22.55 5.12 7.58
CA HIS A 150 21.93 5.28 8.89
C HIS A 150 21.08 4.05 9.19
N ARG A 151 21.31 3.41 10.34
CA ARG A 151 20.45 2.33 10.83
C ARG A 151 19.20 2.95 11.45
N ASN A 152 18.03 2.39 11.18
CA ASN A 152 16.78 2.87 11.76
C ASN A 152 16.38 1.95 12.92
N ASN A 153 16.33 2.51 14.13
CA ASN A 153 15.86 1.79 15.31
C ASN A 153 14.34 1.93 15.55
N LEU A 154 13.57 2.05 14.47
CA LEU A 154 12.11 2.13 14.51
C LEU A 154 11.50 0.80 14.07
N CYS A 155 10.81 0.10 14.97
CA CYS A 155 10.07 -1.12 14.67
C CYS A 155 8.99 -1.36 15.74
N PHE A 156 7.89 -2.02 15.41
CA PHE A 156 7.01 -2.62 16.41
C PHE A 156 7.67 -3.88 16.99
N TYR A 157 7.64 -4.04 18.30
CA TYR A 157 8.22 -5.21 18.96
C TYR A 157 7.60 -6.52 18.44
N SER A 158 6.30 -6.53 18.12
CA SER A 158 5.59 -7.70 17.61
C SER A 158 6.12 -8.18 16.25
N TYR A 159 6.62 -7.25 15.43
CA TYR A 159 7.21 -7.56 14.13
C TYR A 159 8.70 -7.86 14.24
N LEU A 160 9.42 -7.26 15.19
CA LEU A 160 10.85 -7.47 15.39
C LEU A 160 11.18 -8.83 16.00
N PHE A 161 10.40 -9.27 16.99
CA PHE A 161 10.76 -10.38 17.84
C PHE A 161 10.04 -11.69 17.51
N TYR A 162 10.81 -12.70 17.09
CA TYR A 162 10.32 -14.06 16.88
C TYR A 162 10.60 -14.94 18.09
N PHE A 163 9.55 -15.32 18.81
CA PHE A 163 9.64 -16.03 20.08
C PHE A 163 8.89 -17.36 20.06
N ASP A 164 9.33 -18.30 20.91
CA ASP A 164 8.44 -19.33 21.42
C ASP A 164 7.38 -18.74 22.38
N ASN A 165 6.37 -19.53 22.74
CA ASN A 165 5.27 -19.04 23.57
C ASN A 165 5.72 -18.65 24.98
N GLU A 166 6.68 -19.37 25.59
CA GLU A 166 7.14 -19.08 26.95
C GLU A 166 7.89 -17.75 27.03
N THR A 167 8.80 -17.52 26.09
CA THR A 167 9.56 -16.27 25.97
C THR A 167 8.65 -15.11 25.63
N ARG A 168 7.71 -15.30 24.69
CA ARG A 168 6.69 -14.29 24.37
C ARG A 168 5.91 -13.88 25.59
N ARG A 169 5.38 -14.85 26.34
CA ARG A 169 4.63 -14.62 27.58
C ARG A 169 5.45 -13.81 28.59
N SER A 170 6.72 -14.16 28.78
CA SER A 170 7.61 -13.48 29.72
C SER A 170 7.88 -12.03 29.30
N ALA A 171 8.24 -11.81 28.03
CA ALA A 171 8.48 -10.49 27.48
C ALA A 171 7.22 -9.61 27.51
N TYR A 172 6.05 -10.17 27.21
CA TYR A 172 4.80 -9.43 27.15
C TYR A 172 4.29 -9.05 28.55
N ARG A 173 4.48 -9.91 29.57
CA ARG A 173 4.26 -9.53 30.98
C ARG A 173 5.19 -8.43 31.46
N MET A 174 6.42 -8.41 30.95
CA MET A 174 7.33 -7.31 31.22
C MET A 174 6.82 -6.01 30.58
N LEU A 175 6.43 -6.06 29.29
CA LEU A 175 5.88 -4.91 28.56
C LEU A 175 4.54 -4.41 29.14
N GLU A 176 3.73 -5.28 29.74
CA GLU A 176 2.49 -4.89 30.42
C GLU A 176 2.75 -3.84 31.52
N ARG A 177 3.95 -3.83 32.10
CA ARG A 177 4.38 -2.85 33.12
C ARG A 177 4.93 -1.56 32.53
N MET A 178 5.14 -1.48 31.21
CA MET A 178 5.52 -0.26 30.52
C MET A 178 4.27 0.60 30.27
N GLN A 179 3.81 1.29 31.31
CA GLN A 179 2.55 2.03 31.30
C GLN A 179 2.79 3.54 31.42
N ALA A 180 1.79 4.31 31.00
CA ALA A 180 1.68 5.72 31.34
C ALA A 180 1.77 5.89 32.86
N LYS A 181 2.57 6.86 33.32
CA LYS A 181 2.63 7.16 34.76
C LYS A 181 1.26 7.50 35.30
N ALA A 182 1.04 7.14 36.57
CA ALA A 182 -0.28 7.21 37.21
C ALA A 182 -1.01 8.56 37.02
N PRO A 183 -0.38 9.74 37.19
CA PRO A 183 -1.07 11.03 37.02
C PRO A 183 -1.69 11.22 35.62
N TYR A 184 -1.01 10.77 34.56
CA TYR A 184 -1.52 10.87 33.19
C TYR A 184 -2.68 9.90 32.95
N THR A 185 -2.56 8.67 33.46
CA THR A 185 -3.64 7.67 33.35
C THR A 185 -4.89 8.11 34.12
N GLU A 186 -4.73 8.68 35.31
CA GLU A 186 -5.82 9.18 36.13
C GLU A 186 -6.54 10.34 35.45
N LEU A 187 -5.80 11.31 34.90
CA LEU A 187 -6.41 12.41 34.16
C LEU A 187 -7.11 11.93 32.89
N ALA A 188 -6.48 11.05 32.10
CA ALA A 188 -7.09 10.52 30.88
C ALA A 188 -8.42 9.79 31.18
N ARG A 189 -8.48 9.00 32.26
CA ARG A 189 -9.73 8.35 32.70
C ARG A 189 -10.79 9.36 33.12
N LYS A 190 -10.39 10.42 33.84
CA LYS A 190 -11.31 11.49 34.26
C LYS A 190 -11.91 12.20 33.05
N VAL A 191 -11.08 12.55 32.07
CA VAL A 191 -11.50 13.20 30.82
C VAL A 191 -12.42 12.28 30.01
N ALA A 192 -12.05 11.00 29.84
CA ALA A 192 -12.89 10.04 29.12
C ALA A 192 -14.26 9.84 29.81
N ALA A 193 -14.31 9.81 31.14
CA ALA A 193 -15.56 9.68 31.89
C ALA A 193 -16.47 10.91 31.74
N ASP A 194 -15.90 12.11 31.71
CA ASP A 194 -16.62 13.37 31.45
C ASP A 194 -17.20 13.42 30.03
N LEU A 195 -16.46 12.95 29.05
CA LEU A 195 -16.92 12.88 27.65
C LEU A 195 -18.09 11.90 27.45
N GLY A 196 -18.24 10.89 28.31
CA GLY A 196 -19.27 9.86 28.23
C GLY A 196 -18.98 8.83 27.14
N ARG A 197 -20.00 8.46 26.35
CA ARG A 197 -19.84 7.58 25.18
C ARG A 197 -19.46 8.42 23.97
N PHE A 198 -18.36 8.09 23.30
CA PHE A 198 -17.87 8.82 22.13
C PHE A 198 -17.16 7.89 21.16
N ASN A 199 -17.16 8.27 19.87
CA ASN A 199 -16.27 7.71 18.87
C ASN A 199 -15.08 8.66 18.68
N ALA A 200 -13.93 8.15 18.25
CA ALA A 200 -12.74 8.96 18.04
C ALA A 200 -12.24 8.87 16.61
N VAL A 201 -11.75 9.99 16.09
CA VAL A 201 -11.00 10.06 14.84
C VAL A 201 -9.66 10.72 15.09
N HIS A 202 -8.60 10.18 14.49
CA HIS A 202 -7.32 10.87 14.39
C HIS A 202 -7.07 11.31 12.96
N MET A 203 -6.89 12.62 12.77
CA MET A 203 -6.63 13.28 11.49
C MET A 203 -5.30 14.05 11.57
N ARG A 204 -4.22 13.44 11.07
CA ARG A 204 -2.89 14.06 10.99
C ARG A 204 -2.81 14.92 9.74
N ARG A 205 -2.66 16.23 9.89
CA ARG A 205 -2.60 17.13 8.73
C ARG A 205 -1.34 17.99 8.70
N GLY A 206 -0.77 18.41 9.83
CA GLY A 206 0.32 19.40 9.89
C GLY A 206 1.53 19.10 9.00
N ASP A 207 2.50 18.34 9.52
CA ASP A 207 3.68 17.93 8.74
C ASP A 207 3.33 16.94 7.61
N PHE A 208 2.16 16.32 7.68
CA PHE A 208 1.63 15.42 6.64
C PHE A 208 1.35 16.13 5.32
N LYS A 209 0.96 17.41 5.33
CA LYS A 209 0.89 18.23 4.10
C LYS A 209 2.23 18.37 3.39
N VAL A 210 3.35 18.38 4.14
CA VAL A 210 4.70 18.44 3.55
C VAL A 210 5.20 17.05 3.19
N THR A 211 4.89 16.06 4.03
CA THR A 211 5.39 14.70 3.92
C THR A 211 4.65 13.95 2.82
N TYR A 212 3.32 14.05 2.77
CA TYR A 212 2.48 13.40 1.78
C TYR A 212 1.85 14.34 0.74
N GLY A 213 1.96 15.66 0.92
CA GLY A 213 1.72 16.59 -0.19
C GLY A 213 0.29 16.62 -0.69
N VAL A 214 0.19 16.51 -2.01
CA VAL A 214 -1.03 16.42 -2.81
C VAL A 214 -1.99 15.39 -2.21
N THR A 215 -1.54 14.22 -1.71
CA THR A 215 -2.46 13.25 -1.09
C THR A 215 -3.20 13.78 0.13
N VAL A 216 -2.61 14.66 0.95
CA VAL A 216 -3.29 15.22 2.14
C VAL A 216 -4.00 16.54 1.83
N LEU A 217 -3.45 17.30 0.87
CA LEU A 217 -3.98 18.60 0.46
C LEU A 217 -5.17 18.49 -0.51
N ASP A 218 -5.19 17.49 -1.37
CA ASP A 218 -6.26 17.29 -2.34
C ASP A 218 -7.44 16.49 -1.76
N ARG A 219 -7.24 15.80 -0.63
CA ARG A 219 -8.34 15.13 0.08
C ARG A 219 -9.32 16.17 0.60
N GLN A 220 -10.58 15.93 0.30
CA GLN A 220 -11.68 16.83 0.62
C GLN A 220 -12.34 16.42 1.95
N PRO A 221 -12.91 17.37 2.71
CA PRO A 221 -13.60 17.06 3.96
C PRO A 221 -14.71 16.01 3.82
N TRP A 222 -15.42 16.01 2.68
CA TRP A 222 -16.49 15.04 2.42
C TRP A 222 -15.99 13.59 2.33
N GLU A 223 -14.73 13.34 1.95
CA GLU A 223 -14.16 11.99 1.95
C GLU A 223 -14.00 11.45 3.38
N ALA A 224 -13.56 12.32 4.31
CA ALA A 224 -13.52 11.99 5.72
C ALA A 224 -14.93 11.70 6.26
N ILE A 225 -15.89 12.56 5.94
CA ILE A 225 -17.29 12.41 6.36
C ILE A 225 -17.86 11.09 5.83
N GLU A 226 -17.61 10.73 4.57
CA GLU A 226 -18.06 9.47 3.99
C GLU A 226 -17.49 8.27 4.75
N ALA A 227 -16.18 8.26 5.03
CA ALA A 227 -15.55 7.18 5.80
C ALA A 227 -16.12 7.09 7.23
N LEU A 228 -16.36 8.23 7.88
CA LEU A 228 -16.92 8.29 9.23
C LEU A 228 -18.39 7.81 9.25
N ASP A 229 -19.21 8.19 8.28
CA ASP A 229 -20.63 7.80 8.18
C ASP A 229 -20.81 6.27 8.03
N LYS A 230 -19.77 5.52 7.63
CA LYS A 230 -19.81 4.05 7.59
C LYS A 230 -19.79 3.39 8.95
N HIS A 231 -19.25 4.07 9.97
CA HIS A 231 -19.00 3.49 11.29
C HIS A 231 -19.66 4.27 12.42
N PHE A 232 -19.78 5.58 12.29
CA PHE A 232 -20.21 6.48 13.34
C PHE A 232 -21.58 7.06 13.00
N SER A 233 -22.47 7.09 13.97
CA SER A 233 -23.72 7.84 13.83
C SER A 233 -23.48 9.33 14.12
N ARG A 234 -24.16 10.21 13.39
CA ARG A 234 -24.00 11.68 13.52
C ARG A 234 -24.59 12.27 14.81
N ASP A 235 -25.40 11.50 15.53
CA ASP A 235 -25.93 11.84 16.85
C ASP A 235 -24.99 11.43 18.00
N GLN A 236 -23.93 10.67 17.71
CA GLN A 236 -22.90 10.32 18.68
C GLN A 236 -21.82 11.39 18.72
N ARG A 237 -21.25 11.59 19.91
CA ARG A 237 -20.12 12.49 20.11
C ARG A 237 -18.90 12.04 19.30
N LEU A 238 -18.32 12.98 18.54
CA LEU A 238 -17.08 12.78 17.81
C LEU A 238 -15.90 13.46 18.51
N LEU A 239 -14.98 12.67 19.05
CA LEU A 239 -13.69 13.16 19.53
C LEU A 239 -12.70 13.23 18.35
N ILE A 240 -12.09 14.38 18.15
CA ILE A 240 -11.12 14.66 17.09
C ILE A 240 -9.73 14.86 17.71
N CYS A 241 -8.79 13.98 17.33
CA CYS A 241 -7.36 14.17 17.55
C CYS A 241 -6.75 14.75 16.27
N THR A 242 -6.16 15.94 16.34
CA THR A 242 -5.46 16.54 15.21
C THR A 242 -4.37 17.49 15.71
N ASP A 243 -3.39 17.79 14.86
CA ASP A 243 -2.38 18.81 15.07
C ASP A 243 -2.75 20.18 14.46
N GLU A 244 -3.94 20.31 13.85
CA GLU A 244 -4.38 21.55 13.17
C GLU A 244 -5.89 21.83 13.33
N ARG A 245 -6.38 22.08 14.55
CA ARG A 245 -7.82 22.33 14.82
C ARG A 245 -8.48 23.41 13.96
N ASP A 246 -7.72 24.46 13.66
CA ASP A 246 -8.20 25.65 12.93
C ASP A 246 -8.03 25.54 11.41
N ASP A 247 -7.59 24.38 10.90
CA ASP A 247 -7.60 24.09 9.48
C ASP A 247 -9.05 24.19 8.93
N PRO A 248 -9.30 25.01 7.88
CA PRO A 248 -10.61 25.12 7.24
C PRO A 248 -11.23 23.78 6.82
N PHE A 249 -10.41 22.75 6.59
CA PHE A 249 -10.83 21.38 6.34
C PHE A 249 -11.84 20.87 7.38
N PHE A 250 -11.68 21.24 8.65
CA PHE A 250 -12.59 20.80 9.71
C PHE A 250 -13.94 21.49 9.70
N THR A 251 -14.15 22.56 8.92
CA THR A 251 -15.41 23.33 8.92
C THR A 251 -16.60 22.43 8.55
N GLU A 252 -16.47 21.64 7.49
CA GLU A 252 -17.54 20.73 7.06
C GLU A 252 -17.75 19.59 8.06
N LEU A 253 -16.68 19.08 8.66
CA LEU A 253 -16.76 18.03 9.68
C LEU A 253 -17.51 18.53 10.94
N LYS A 254 -17.19 19.75 11.40
CA LYS A 254 -17.87 20.43 12.52
C LYS A 254 -19.36 20.65 12.22
N ASN A 255 -19.72 20.90 10.96
CA ASN A 255 -21.12 21.03 10.53
C ASN A 255 -21.83 19.66 10.48
N ALA A 256 -21.12 18.59 10.10
CA ALA A 256 -21.67 17.24 10.00
C ALA A 256 -21.87 16.58 11.39
N TRP A 257 -20.92 16.76 12.31
CA TRP A 257 -21.01 16.32 13.70
C TRP A 257 -21.15 17.53 14.63
N THR A 258 -22.39 17.88 14.98
CA THR A 258 -22.67 19.04 15.84
C THR A 258 -22.18 18.86 17.28
N ASP A 259 -22.13 17.62 17.79
CA ASP A 259 -21.48 17.27 19.06
C ASP A 259 -20.06 16.72 18.77
N HIS A 260 -19.11 17.63 18.60
CA HIS A 260 -17.70 17.29 18.38
C HIS A 260 -16.80 17.95 19.43
N VAL A 261 -15.66 17.31 19.69
CA VAL A 261 -14.66 17.78 20.67
C VAL A 261 -13.26 17.64 20.10
N PHE A 262 -12.48 18.73 20.10
CA PHE A 262 -11.03 18.67 19.88
C PHE A 262 -10.36 18.39 21.23
N ILE A 263 -9.76 17.21 21.38
CA ILE A 263 -9.44 16.67 22.72
C ILE A 263 -8.39 17.50 23.47
N ASP A 264 -7.38 18.00 22.78
CA ASP A 264 -6.34 18.84 23.36
C ASP A 264 -6.91 20.14 23.96
N HIS A 265 -7.80 20.80 23.23
CA HIS A 265 -8.50 22.00 23.69
C HIS A 265 -9.49 21.70 24.80
N HIS A 266 -10.22 20.58 24.73
CA HIS A 266 -11.11 20.14 25.81
C HIS A 266 -10.37 19.96 27.14
N ILE A 267 -9.20 19.33 27.09
CA ILE A 267 -8.35 19.17 28.28
C ILE A 267 -7.93 20.55 28.81
N LEU A 268 -7.45 21.44 27.96
CA LEU A 268 -7.00 22.76 28.41
C LEU A 268 -8.14 23.68 28.89
N ASP A 269 -9.35 23.54 28.32
CA ASP A 269 -10.52 24.37 28.63
C ASP A 269 -11.24 23.89 29.90
N HIS A 270 -11.32 22.57 30.13
CA HIS A 270 -12.14 21.98 31.19
C HIS A 270 -11.34 21.28 32.30
N PHE A 271 -10.08 20.94 32.03
CA PHE A 271 -9.19 20.22 32.93
C PHE A 271 -7.81 20.89 33.05
N GLY A 272 -7.74 22.19 32.73
CA GLY A 272 -6.48 22.94 32.69
C GLY A 272 -5.74 22.88 34.03
N ASP A 273 -6.43 23.09 35.15
CA ASP A 273 -5.84 23.05 36.49
C ASP A 273 -5.21 21.67 36.80
N GLU A 274 -5.91 20.59 36.47
CA GLU A 274 -5.40 19.22 36.65
C GLU A 274 -4.25 18.90 35.70
N PHE A 275 -4.31 19.38 34.45
CA PHE A 275 -3.23 19.23 33.48
C PHE A 275 -1.97 19.97 33.95
N PHE A 276 -2.08 21.21 34.41
CA PHE A 276 -0.94 21.98 34.93
C PHE A 276 -0.41 21.45 36.27
N ALA A 277 -1.21 20.67 37.01
CA ALA A 277 -0.75 19.95 38.19
C ALA A 277 0.09 18.69 37.86
N LEU A 278 0.15 18.27 36.59
CA LEU A 278 0.97 17.14 36.17
C LEU A 278 2.48 17.46 36.27
N PRO A 279 3.34 16.44 36.52
CA PRO A 279 4.78 16.62 36.57
C PRO A 279 5.37 17.25 35.30
N ARG A 280 4.77 16.97 34.14
CA ARG A 280 4.99 17.65 32.87
C ARG A 280 3.66 17.99 32.22
N HIS A 281 3.60 19.18 31.63
CA HIS A 281 2.38 19.80 31.10
C HIS A 281 2.67 20.63 29.83
N ASP A 282 3.63 20.18 29.02
CA ASP A 282 3.92 20.74 27.70
C ASP A 282 3.07 20.08 26.59
N SER A 283 3.22 20.52 25.34
CA SER A 283 2.44 19.99 24.22
C SER A 283 2.62 18.47 23.99
N ILE A 284 3.78 17.91 24.34
CA ILE A 284 4.06 16.47 24.17
C ILE A 284 3.27 15.66 25.21
N ALA A 285 3.21 16.15 26.45
CA ALA A 285 2.37 15.56 27.49
C ALA A 285 0.87 15.62 27.11
N LEU A 286 0.42 16.73 26.52
CA LEU A 286 -0.95 16.89 26.05
C LEU A 286 -1.28 15.94 24.88
N ALA A 287 -0.38 15.81 23.92
CA ALA A 287 -0.51 14.85 22.82
C ALA A 287 -0.59 13.41 23.34
N TYR A 288 0.23 13.06 24.34
CA TYR A 288 0.19 11.74 24.98
C TYR A 288 -1.14 11.47 25.68
N LEU A 289 -1.64 12.42 26.47
CA LEU A 289 -2.97 12.33 27.08
C LEU A 289 -4.08 12.15 26.04
N SER A 290 -3.96 12.83 24.90
CA SER A 290 -4.92 12.72 23.81
C SER A 290 -4.99 11.29 23.24
N GLN A 291 -3.84 10.61 23.12
CA GLN A 291 -3.81 9.18 22.75
C GLN A 291 -4.47 8.29 23.80
N LEU A 292 -4.20 8.55 25.09
CA LEU A 292 -4.77 7.76 26.19
C LEU A 292 -6.30 7.88 26.24
N VAL A 293 -6.84 9.09 26.05
CA VAL A 293 -8.29 9.37 26.00
C VAL A 293 -8.91 8.77 24.74
N ALA A 294 -8.32 8.97 23.56
CA ALA A 294 -8.83 8.42 22.31
C ALA A 294 -8.94 6.89 22.34
N ALA A 295 -8.01 6.22 23.02
CA ALA A 295 -8.08 4.78 23.19
C ALA A 295 -9.27 4.31 24.05
N GLU A 296 -9.96 5.21 24.78
CA GLU A 296 -11.18 4.89 25.53
C GLU A 296 -12.46 4.95 24.68
N SER A 297 -12.42 5.46 23.44
CA SER A 297 -13.62 5.59 22.56
C SER A 297 -14.32 4.26 22.27
N GLU A 298 -15.60 4.26 21.89
CA GLU A 298 -16.29 3.03 21.49
C GLU A 298 -15.67 2.46 20.21
N ASP A 299 -15.52 3.32 19.20
CA ASP A 299 -14.95 3.00 17.89
C ASP A 299 -13.87 4.05 17.50
N PHE A 300 -12.97 3.70 16.59
CA PHE A 300 -11.84 4.54 16.19
C PHE A 300 -11.50 4.44 14.70
N ILE A 301 -11.34 5.61 14.05
CA ILE A 301 -10.79 5.72 12.70
C ILE A 301 -9.48 6.53 12.75
N GLY A 302 -8.42 5.97 12.16
CA GLY A 302 -7.10 6.56 12.18
C GLY A 302 -6.68 7.27 10.89
N THR A 303 -5.56 7.98 10.96
CA THR A 303 -4.77 8.33 9.76
C THR A 303 -3.77 7.23 9.48
N MET A 304 -3.77 6.68 8.26
CA MET A 304 -2.82 5.63 7.87
C MET A 304 -1.39 6.16 7.90
N THR A 305 -0.41 5.31 8.18
CA THR A 305 1.02 5.70 8.30
C THR A 305 1.35 6.66 9.45
N SER A 306 0.40 7.00 10.32
CA SER A 306 0.73 7.74 11.54
C SER A 306 1.01 6.79 12.69
N THR A 307 2.20 6.85 13.29
CA THR A 307 2.51 6.10 14.51
C THR A 307 1.70 6.58 15.72
N PHE A 308 1.17 7.81 15.67
CA PHE A 308 0.20 8.30 16.65
C PHE A 308 -1.08 7.47 16.61
N THR A 309 -1.59 7.18 15.40
CA THR A 309 -2.70 6.24 15.17
C THR A 309 -2.35 4.84 15.69
N SER A 310 -1.17 4.32 15.36
CA SER A 310 -0.77 2.95 15.71
C SER A 310 -0.75 2.73 17.23
N ILE A 311 -0.24 3.69 18.00
CA ILE A 311 -0.23 3.59 19.47
C ILE A 311 -1.66 3.61 20.05
N ILE A 312 -2.57 4.42 19.51
CA ILE A 312 -3.99 4.39 19.91
C ILE A 312 -4.59 3.01 19.63
N GLN A 313 -4.37 2.46 18.43
CA GLN A 313 -4.85 1.12 18.05
C GLN A 313 -4.31 0.06 19.02
N ARG A 314 -3.02 0.14 19.41
CA ARG A 314 -2.44 -0.76 20.39
C ARG A 314 -3.13 -0.67 21.74
N TYR A 315 -3.28 0.54 22.28
CA TYR A 315 -3.91 0.73 23.58
C TYR A 315 -5.36 0.23 23.59
N ARG A 316 -6.09 0.39 22.48
CA ARG A 316 -7.42 -0.19 22.30
C ARG A 316 -7.40 -1.72 22.30
N GLY A 317 -6.49 -2.32 21.54
CA GLY A 317 -6.29 -3.78 21.52
C GLY A 317 -5.92 -4.35 22.89
N ASN A 318 -5.03 -3.69 23.64
CA ASN A 318 -4.66 -4.06 25.01
C ASN A 318 -5.85 -3.98 25.98
N ARG A 319 -6.84 -3.12 25.70
CA ARG A 319 -8.11 -3.02 26.46
C ARG A 319 -9.17 -4.02 25.98
N GLY A 320 -8.81 -4.96 25.09
CA GLY A 320 -9.71 -6.00 24.59
C GLY A 320 -10.71 -5.51 23.54
N LYS A 321 -10.48 -4.34 22.93
CA LYS A 321 -11.33 -3.85 21.83
C LYS A 321 -10.94 -4.58 20.55
N ALA A 322 -11.73 -5.58 20.18
CA ALA A 322 -11.59 -6.33 18.93
C ALA A 322 -12.30 -5.56 17.81
N GLU A 323 -11.55 -4.81 17.01
CA GLU A 323 -12.11 -4.05 15.89
C GLU A 323 -11.22 -4.15 14.64
N PRO A 324 -11.80 -4.06 13.44
CA PRO A 324 -11.01 -3.93 12.22
C PRO A 324 -10.22 -2.61 12.23
N PHE A 325 -9.08 -2.61 11.56
CA PHE A 325 -8.25 -1.41 11.44
C PHE A 325 -8.85 -0.46 10.42
N LYS A 326 -9.39 0.65 10.90
CA LYS A 326 -10.08 1.66 10.10
C LYS A 326 -9.19 2.87 9.86
N PHE A 327 -9.19 3.34 8.62
CA PHE A 327 -8.47 4.52 8.18
C PHE A 327 -9.37 5.39 7.33
N LEU A 328 -9.09 6.69 7.30
CA LEU A 328 -9.85 7.64 6.50
C LEU A 328 -9.63 7.41 4.99
N TRP A 329 -8.38 7.15 4.59
CA TRP A 329 -7.97 6.89 3.21
C TRP A 329 -6.56 6.29 3.14
N ASN A 330 -6.17 5.86 1.94
CA ASN A 330 -4.80 5.46 1.62
C ASN A 330 -3.87 6.69 1.46
N GLU A 331 -2.68 6.59 2.04
CA GLU A 331 -1.61 7.61 2.09
C GLU A 331 -0.37 7.18 1.29
N LEU A 332 -0.32 5.94 0.79
CA LEU A 332 0.81 5.43 0.01
C LEU A 332 0.65 5.79 -1.47
N PRO A 333 1.74 6.17 -2.17
CA PRO A 333 1.71 6.43 -3.61
C PRO A 333 1.39 5.17 -4.42
N ASP A 334 1.14 5.29 -5.72
CA ASP A 334 0.83 4.14 -6.58
C ASP A 334 2.05 3.21 -6.82
N PRO A 335 1.84 1.95 -7.25
CA PRO A 335 2.90 1.03 -7.60
C PRO A 335 3.89 1.60 -8.62
N GLY A 336 5.19 1.56 -8.30
CA GLY A 336 6.25 2.07 -9.18
C GLY A 336 6.53 3.56 -9.03
N GLU A 337 5.63 4.33 -8.41
CA GLU A 337 5.90 5.73 -8.09
C GLU A 337 6.90 5.84 -6.95
N ARG A 338 7.86 6.75 -7.11
CA ARG A 338 8.77 7.11 -6.03
C ARG A 338 8.00 7.96 -5.03
N TYR A 339 8.14 7.63 -3.75
CA TYR A 339 7.70 8.52 -2.69
C TYR A 339 8.51 9.82 -2.74
N GLU A 340 7.89 10.87 -3.27
CA GLU A 340 8.43 12.23 -3.28
C GLU A 340 7.63 13.07 -2.28
N ARG A 341 8.28 13.42 -1.17
CA ARG A 341 7.64 14.22 -0.12
C ARG A 341 6.99 15.45 -0.72
N GLY A 342 5.69 15.59 -0.50
CA GLY A 342 4.94 16.77 -0.93
C GLY A 342 4.35 16.71 -2.34
N ARG A 343 4.57 15.64 -3.12
CA ARG A 343 4.30 15.65 -4.57
C ARG A 343 3.55 14.45 -5.14
N HIS A 344 3.31 13.38 -4.39
CA HIS A 344 2.66 12.20 -4.96
C HIS A 344 1.13 12.33 -5.00
N PRO A 345 0.46 11.89 -6.09
CA PRO A 345 -0.98 12.03 -6.25
C PRO A 345 -1.77 11.18 -5.25
N VAL A 346 -3.08 11.45 -5.16
CA VAL A 346 -4.02 10.57 -4.46
C VAL A 346 -3.96 9.17 -5.07
N SER A 347 -3.84 8.15 -4.22
CA SER A 347 -3.74 6.74 -4.61
C SER A 347 -4.70 5.90 -3.79
N GLU A 348 -5.15 4.79 -4.37
CA GLU A 348 -5.97 3.76 -3.73
C GLU A 348 -5.30 2.37 -3.81
N CYS A 349 -3.96 2.35 -3.85
CA CYS A 349 -3.18 1.13 -4.02
C CYS A 349 -3.24 0.16 -2.83
N VAL A 350 -3.57 0.66 -1.64
CA VAL A 350 -3.93 -0.16 -0.47
C VAL A 350 -5.46 -0.16 -0.37
N PRO A 351 -6.12 -1.31 -0.61
CA PRO A 351 -7.57 -1.34 -0.61
C PRO A 351 -8.15 -1.11 0.78
N LEU A 352 -9.07 -0.15 0.86
CA LEU A 352 -9.94 0.08 2.00
C LEU A 352 -11.39 -0.15 1.57
N GLU A 353 -12.13 -1.00 2.27
CA GLU A 353 -13.57 -1.19 2.07
C GLU A 353 -14.30 -0.50 3.22
N ASP A 354 -15.09 0.54 2.89
CA ASP A 354 -15.73 1.39 3.90
C ASP A 354 -14.72 1.89 4.96
N GLY A 355 -13.49 2.23 4.55
CA GLY A 355 -12.42 2.66 5.47
C GLY A 355 -11.74 1.53 6.23
N ILE A 356 -12.20 0.27 6.13
CA ILE A 356 -11.52 -0.90 6.72
C ILE A 356 -10.43 -1.39 5.78
N MET A 357 -9.22 -1.55 6.29
CA MET A 357 -8.13 -2.16 5.53
C MET A 357 -8.42 -3.63 5.19
N VAL A 358 -8.32 -3.99 3.91
CA VAL A 358 -8.75 -5.30 3.40
C VAL A 358 -7.62 -6.33 3.47
N GLU A 359 -7.90 -7.51 4.04
CA GLU A 359 -7.00 -8.68 3.94
C GLU A 359 -7.09 -9.29 2.52
N GLU A 360 -6.02 -9.16 1.75
CA GLU A 360 -5.91 -9.62 0.34
C GLU A 360 -5.19 -10.97 0.20
N PHE A 361 -4.51 -11.43 1.26
CA PHE A 361 -3.63 -12.60 1.26
C PHE A 361 -3.88 -13.50 2.48
N GLU A 362 -3.39 -14.73 2.39
CA GLU A 362 -3.38 -15.67 3.52
C GLU A 362 -2.02 -15.66 4.23
N GLY A 363 -2.04 -15.94 5.52
CA GLY A 363 -0.82 -16.14 6.31
C GLY A 363 -1.11 -16.17 7.81
N PRO A 364 -0.22 -16.81 8.59
CA PRO A 364 -0.41 -16.96 10.04
C PRO A 364 -0.31 -15.61 10.76
N TYR A 365 0.53 -14.70 10.27
CA TYR A 365 0.65 -13.35 10.82
C TYR A 365 -0.22 -12.36 10.06
N SER A 366 -0.82 -11.42 10.78
CA SER A 366 -1.71 -10.40 10.22
C SER A 366 -1.03 -9.58 9.14
N TRP A 367 0.23 -9.20 9.31
CA TRP A 367 0.99 -8.49 8.28
C TRP A 367 1.23 -9.30 7.00
N ASN A 368 1.10 -10.63 7.01
CA ASN A 368 1.14 -11.41 5.78
C ASN A 368 -0.11 -11.23 4.92
N ARG A 369 -1.21 -10.81 5.52
CA ARG A 369 -2.55 -10.81 4.90
C ARG A 369 -2.90 -9.53 4.17
N TYR A 370 -2.11 -8.47 4.35
CA TYR A 370 -2.36 -7.17 3.72
C TYR A 370 -1.37 -6.85 2.60
N ASN A 371 -1.70 -5.83 1.82
CA ASN A 371 -0.90 -5.28 0.74
C ASN A 371 0.61 -5.21 1.10
N PRO A 372 1.52 -5.78 0.28
CA PRO A 372 2.96 -5.74 0.52
C PRO A 372 3.58 -4.35 0.59
N ARG A 373 2.88 -3.31 0.12
CA ARG A 373 3.33 -1.91 0.24
C ARG A 373 3.26 -1.39 1.67
N ILE A 374 2.45 -2.01 2.53
CA ILE A 374 2.39 -1.67 3.94
C ILE A 374 3.66 -2.19 4.61
N ASN A 375 4.47 -1.28 5.14
CA ASN A 375 5.61 -1.61 5.97
C ASN A 375 5.15 -2.02 7.38
N PRO A 376 5.31 -3.30 7.78
CA PRO A 376 4.85 -3.78 9.07
C PRO A 376 5.60 -3.26 10.25
N ALA A 377 6.79 -2.69 10.06
CA ALA A 377 7.59 -2.23 11.17
C ALA A 377 6.99 -0.98 11.84
N TRP A 378 6.12 -0.21 11.16
CA TRP A 378 5.67 1.07 11.72
C TRP A 378 4.31 1.62 11.26
N MET A 379 3.81 1.24 10.08
CA MET A 379 2.68 1.97 9.45
C MET A 379 1.32 1.83 10.17
N ARG A 380 1.09 0.69 10.84
CA ARG A 380 -0.09 0.40 11.65
C ARG A 380 0.24 -0.69 12.66
N GLU A 381 -0.51 -0.73 13.74
CA GLU A 381 -0.30 -1.78 14.74
C GLU A 381 -0.88 -3.13 14.29
N TRP A 382 -0.37 -4.22 14.87
CA TRP A 382 -0.79 -5.59 14.59
C TRP A 382 -1.44 -6.24 15.81
N PRO A 383 -2.48 -7.09 15.65
CA PRO A 383 -3.08 -7.85 16.75
C PRO A 383 -2.04 -8.63 17.57
N GLU A 384 -0.95 -9.06 16.93
CA GLU A 384 0.20 -9.72 17.55
C GLU A 384 0.87 -8.88 18.65
N SER A 385 0.69 -7.56 18.65
CA SER A 385 1.19 -6.70 19.73
C SER A 385 0.27 -6.68 20.96
N PHE A 386 -0.99 -7.12 20.85
CA PHE A 386 -1.95 -6.88 21.91
C PHE A 386 -1.67 -7.72 23.16
N LEU A 387 -1.58 -7.05 24.30
CA LEU A 387 -1.30 -7.64 25.61
C LEU A 387 -2.59 -8.10 26.30
N THR A 388 -3.37 -8.95 25.64
CA THR A 388 -4.63 -9.46 26.21
C THR A 388 -4.37 -10.51 27.29
N GLY A 389 -5.37 -10.77 28.15
CA GLY A 389 -5.26 -11.80 29.19
C GLY A 389 -4.84 -13.18 28.64
N SER A 390 -5.45 -13.61 27.54
CA SER A 390 -5.11 -14.88 26.85
C SER A 390 -3.64 -14.92 26.40
N VAL A 391 -3.14 -13.83 25.82
CA VAL A 391 -1.74 -13.71 25.39
C VAL A 391 -0.80 -13.74 26.60
N LEU A 392 -1.13 -13.03 27.68
CA LEU A 392 -0.32 -12.96 28.91
C LEU A 392 -0.34 -14.28 29.72
N GLU A 393 -1.36 -15.12 29.53
CA GLU A 393 -1.48 -16.43 30.15
C GLU A 393 -0.76 -17.52 29.36
N THR A 394 -0.99 -17.57 28.05
CA THR A 394 -0.57 -18.68 27.18
C THR A 394 0.69 -18.39 26.39
N GLY A 395 0.99 -17.11 26.15
CA GLY A 395 1.99 -16.68 25.19
C GLY A 395 1.59 -16.87 23.74
N ALA A 396 0.40 -17.39 23.42
CA ALA A 396 -0.10 -17.45 22.05
C ALA A 396 -0.44 -16.04 21.55
N LEU A 397 -0.32 -15.79 20.25
CA LEU A 397 -0.66 -14.49 19.67
C LEU A 397 -2.16 -14.26 19.68
N ALA A 398 -2.56 -12.99 19.85
CA ALA A 398 -3.94 -12.55 19.74
C ALA A 398 -4.38 -12.55 18.26
N GLY A 399 -4.62 -13.75 17.71
CA GLY A 399 -4.88 -13.92 16.27
C GLY A 399 -6.29 -14.39 15.94
N ASP A 400 -6.77 -15.46 16.58
CA ASP A 400 -8.03 -16.09 16.20
C ASP A 400 -9.24 -15.62 17.02
N GLU A 401 -9.06 -15.26 18.29
CA GLU A 401 -10.16 -14.82 19.16
C GLU A 401 -10.58 -13.36 18.90
N LEU A 402 -9.64 -12.53 18.42
CA LEU A 402 -9.87 -11.11 18.10
C LEU A 402 -10.07 -10.87 16.61
N ARG A 403 -10.11 -11.92 15.77
CA ARG A 403 -10.48 -11.79 14.37
C ARG A 403 -11.85 -11.10 14.33
N PRO A 404 -11.96 -9.90 13.73
CA PRO A 404 -13.28 -9.40 13.36
C PRO A 404 -13.93 -10.50 12.52
N VAL A 405 -15.19 -10.82 12.79
CA VAL A 405 -15.99 -11.68 11.91
C VAL A 405 -16.35 -10.86 10.67
N THR A 406 -15.35 -10.33 9.98
CA THR A 406 -15.49 -9.89 8.60
C THR A 406 -15.38 -11.16 7.79
N SER A 407 -16.55 -11.68 7.39
CA SER A 407 -16.59 -12.55 6.21
C SER A 407 -15.70 -11.88 5.15
N PRO A 408 -14.75 -12.60 4.53
CA PRO A 408 -14.03 -12.05 3.39
C PRO A 408 -15.07 -11.42 2.45
N PRO A 409 -14.82 -10.22 1.91
CA PRO A 409 -15.77 -9.56 1.02
C PRO A 409 -16.28 -10.57 0.01
N GLU A 410 -17.54 -10.46 -0.43
CA GLU A 410 -18.12 -11.44 -1.38
C GLU A 410 -17.24 -11.63 -2.63
N ALA A 411 -16.48 -10.59 -3.00
CA ALA A 411 -15.42 -10.61 -4.01
C ALA A 411 -14.26 -11.61 -3.74
N VAL A 412 -13.84 -11.81 -2.49
CA VAL A 412 -12.82 -12.80 -2.11
C VAL A 412 -13.39 -14.22 -2.11
N ARG A 413 -14.70 -14.37 -1.85
CA ARG A 413 -15.41 -15.66 -1.92
C ARG A 413 -15.79 -16.06 -3.34
N GLN A 414 -15.71 -15.15 -4.30
CA GLN A 414 -16.04 -15.47 -5.68
C GLN A 414 -15.01 -16.47 -6.23
N THR A 415 -15.43 -17.73 -6.39
CA THR A 415 -14.60 -18.79 -6.98
C THR A 415 -14.81 -18.93 -8.48
N GLU A 416 -15.73 -18.17 -9.07
CA GLU A 416 -16.14 -18.30 -10.47
C GLU A 416 -16.29 -16.92 -11.13
N ALA A 417 -15.62 -16.73 -12.25
CA ALA A 417 -15.72 -15.57 -13.11
C ALA A 417 -16.40 -15.97 -14.42
N ARG A 418 -17.35 -15.15 -14.87
CA ARG A 418 -18.00 -15.31 -16.16
C ARG A 418 -17.90 -14.00 -16.93
N PHE A 419 -17.49 -14.09 -18.18
CA PHE A 419 -17.49 -12.96 -19.11
C PHE A 419 -17.86 -13.44 -20.50
N GLN A 420 -18.17 -12.48 -21.38
CA GLN A 420 -18.55 -12.79 -22.76
C GLN A 420 -17.79 -11.94 -23.75
N PHE A 421 -17.45 -12.54 -24.88
CA PHE A 421 -16.95 -11.83 -26.05
C PHE A 421 -17.92 -12.04 -27.21
N GLU A 422 -18.64 -10.98 -27.57
CA GLU A 422 -19.67 -11.00 -28.62
C GLU A 422 -20.64 -12.17 -28.51
N GLY A 423 -21.19 -12.46 -27.32
CA GLY A 423 -22.13 -13.56 -27.09
C GLY A 423 -21.50 -14.96 -27.01
N LEU A 424 -20.17 -15.07 -27.01
CA LEU A 424 -19.46 -16.30 -26.63
C LEU A 424 -19.09 -16.22 -25.16
N GLY A 425 -19.61 -17.15 -24.35
CA GLY A 425 -19.35 -17.21 -22.93
C GLY A 425 -18.04 -17.92 -22.61
N VAL A 426 -17.33 -17.42 -21.59
CA VAL A 426 -16.19 -18.09 -20.98
C VAL A 426 -16.43 -18.19 -19.49
N ASN A 427 -16.20 -19.38 -18.94
CA ASN A 427 -16.26 -19.63 -17.51
C ASN A 427 -14.85 -19.92 -16.97
N VAL A 428 -14.45 -19.19 -15.94
CA VAL A 428 -13.18 -19.41 -15.24
C VAL A 428 -13.46 -19.65 -13.77
N ARG A 429 -13.20 -20.87 -13.30
CA ARG A 429 -13.17 -21.20 -11.88
C ARG A 429 -11.78 -20.95 -11.32
N SER A 430 -11.65 -20.41 -10.11
CA SER A 430 -10.37 -20.33 -9.42
C SER A 430 -10.49 -20.81 -7.98
N THR A 431 -9.53 -21.63 -7.55
CA THR A 431 -9.33 -21.97 -6.14
C THR A 431 -8.38 -20.99 -5.45
N VAL A 432 -7.87 -19.99 -6.17
CA VAL A 432 -6.97 -18.97 -5.64
C VAL A 432 -7.81 -17.80 -5.15
N PRO A 433 -7.77 -17.44 -3.85
CA PRO A 433 -8.58 -16.35 -3.30
C PRO A 433 -8.44 -15.05 -4.10
N GLY A 434 -9.59 -14.43 -4.43
CA GLY A 434 -9.70 -13.17 -5.17
C GLY A 434 -9.35 -13.23 -6.67
N LEU A 435 -8.77 -14.32 -7.18
CA LEU A 435 -8.32 -14.37 -8.57
C LEU A 435 -9.49 -14.42 -9.57
N ALA A 436 -10.61 -15.07 -9.24
CA ALA A 436 -11.78 -15.05 -10.11
C ALA A 436 -12.39 -13.65 -10.21
N PHE A 437 -12.44 -12.91 -9.11
CA PHE A 437 -12.83 -11.50 -9.14
C PHE A 437 -11.90 -10.69 -10.06
N LYS A 438 -10.58 -10.88 -9.93
CA LYS A 438 -9.62 -10.18 -10.81
C LYS A 438 -9.77 -10.56 -12.28
N VAL A 439 -10.08 -11.82 -12.60
CA VAL A 439 -10.43 -12.24 -13.95
C VAL A 439 -11.66 -11.47 -14.44
N ALA A 440 -12.70 -11.34 -13.64
CA ALA A 440 -13.90 -10.60 -14.02
C ALA A 440 -13.64 -9.10 -14.25
N GLU A 441 -12.68 -8.48 -13.55
CA GLU A 441 -12.26 -7.09 -13.80
C GLU A 441 -11.47 -6.91 -15.11
N VAL A 442 -10.60 -7.89 -15.41
CA VAL A 442 -9.72 -7.83 -16.59
C VAL A 442 -10.51 -7.89 -17.88
N PHE A 443 -11.53 -8.75 -17.95
CA PHE A 443 -12.30 -8.93 -19.18
C PHE A 443 -13.46 -7.94 -19.26
N ALA A 444 -13.77 -7.48 -20.48
CA ALA A 444 -14.90 -6.60 -20.70
C ALA A 444 -16.19 -7.24 -20.13
N PRO A 445 -16.95 -6.52 -19.28
CA PRO A 445 -18.20 -7.01 -18.73
C PRO A 445 -19.21 -7.17 -19.85
N GLY A 446 -19.29 -8.39 -20.40
CA GLY A 446 -20.50 -8.85 -21.05
C GLY A 446 -21.59 -8.99 -20.00
N ALA A 447 -22.82 -8.55 -20.30
CA ALA A 447 -23.97 -8.66 -19.41
C ALA A 447 -24.00 -10.06 -18.76
N ARG A 448 -23.91 -10.11 -17.42
CA ARG A 448 -23.78 -11.35 -16.62
C ARG A 448 -24.90 -12.37 -16.90
N ASP A 449 -25.99 -11.95 -17.53
CA ASP A 449 -27.23 -12.71 -17.71
C ASP A 449 -27.53 -13.17 -19.16
N ALA A 450 -26.68 -12.89 -20.15
CA ALA A 450 -26.98 -13.29 -21.52
C ALA A 450 -26.70 -14.80 -21.74
N GLN A 451 -27.66 -15.54 -22.32
CA GLN A 451 -27.56 -16.96 -22.70
C GLN A 451 -26.60 -17.17 -23.91
N GLY A 452 -25.33 -16.82 -23.77
CA GLY A 452 -24.30 -17.09 -24.76
C GLY A 452 -23.87 -18.57 -24.78
N SER A 453 -23.41 -19.08 -25.91
CA SER A 453 -22.80 -20.41 -25.96
C SER A 453 -21.47 -20.40 -25.21
N ASN A 454 -21.35 -21.23 -24.17
CA ASN A 454 -20.10 -21.38 -23.42
C ASN A 454 -19.07 -22.11 -24.29
N ILE A 455 -17.99 -21.41 -24.66
CA ILE A 455 -16.95 -21.94 -25.56
C ILE A 455 -15.72 -22.46 -24.80
N ALA A 456 -15.56 -22.08 -23.54
CA ALA A 456 -14.44 -22.52 -22.71
C ALA A 456 -14.83 -22.54 -21.22
N SER A 457 -14.47 -23.63 -20.55
CA SER A 457 -14.48 -23.74 -19.10
C SER A 457 -13.07 -24.01 -18.61
N LEU A 458 -12.56 -23.11 -17.78
CA LEU A 458 -11.18 -23.10 -17.30
C LEU A 458 -11.15 -23.16 -15.79
N GLU A 459 -10.06 -23.71 -15.24
CA GLU A 459 -9.80 -23.75 -13.82
C GLU A 459 -8.40 -23.24 -13.52
N ILE A 460 -8.25 -22.35 -12.53
CA ILE A 460 -6.95 -21.87 -12.05
C ILE A 460 -6.71 -22.39 -10.63
N LYS A 461 -5.57 -23.06 -10.43
CA LYS A 461 -5.14 -23.61 -9.13
C LYS A 461 -3.81 -23.07 -8.68
N ALA A 462 -3.60 -23.00 -7.36
CA ALA A 462 -2.27 -22.78 -6.78
C ALA A 462 -1.39 -24.04 -6.93
N ARG A 463 -0.10 -23.84 -7.19
CA ARG A 463 0.91 -24.89 -7.42
C ARG A 463 2.23 -24.51 -6.77
N GLY A 464 2.47 -24.93 -5.53
CA GLY A 464 3.70 -24.60 -4.82
C GLY A 464 3.92 -23.08 -4.78
N LYS A 465 4.95 -22.59 -5.49
CA LYS A 465 5.27 -21.15 -5.62
C LYS A 465 4.55 -20.42 -6.77
N GLY A 466 3.74 -21.11 -7.56
CA GLY A 466 3.08 -20.57 -8.76
C GLY A 466 1.61 -21.00 -8.91
N TYR A 467 1.13 -20.98 -10.15
CA TYR A 467 -0.26 -21.18 -10.52
C TYR A 467 -0.35 -22.03 -11.78
N GLY A 468 -1.35 -22.92 -11.86
CA GLY A 468 -1.65 -23.73 -13.05
C GLY A 468 -3.00 -23.37 -13.66
N LEU A 469 -3.05 -23.26 -14.99
CA LEU A 469 -4.27 -23.08 -15.79
C LEU A 469 -4.66 -24.42 -16.39
N ILE A 470 -5.88 -24.88 -16.10
CA ILE A 470 -6.41 -26.17 -16.51
C ILE A 470 -7.59 -25.94 -17.47
N ALA A 471 -7.57 -26.63 -18.60
CA ALA A 471 -8.66 -26.64 -19.57
C ALA A 471 -9.00 -28.09 -19.93
N ASN A 472 -10.29 -28.44 -19.88
CA ASN A 472 -10.77 -29.81 -20.16
C ASN A 472 -10.04 -30.91 -19.34
N GLY A 473 -9.69 -30.60 -18.09
CA GLY A 473 -9.01 -31.53 -17.17
C GLY A 473 -7.49 -31.64 -17.36
N SER A 474 -6.92 -30.98 -18.36
CA SER A 474 -5.46 -30.97 -18.61
C SER A 474 -4.87 -29.60 -18.31
N GLU A 475 -3.67 -29.59 -17.73
CA GLU A 475 -2.90 -28.37 -17.52
C GLU A 475 -2.39 -27.85 -18.88
N VAL A 476 -2.68 -26.58 -19.17
CA VAL A 476 -2.39 -25.94 -20.45
C VAL A 476 -1.40 -24.78 -20.34
N ALA A 477 -1.20 -24.24 -19.13
CA ALA A 477 -0.18 -23.24 -18.84
C ALA A 477 0.15 -23.20 -17.34
N GLU A 478 1.36 -22.73 -17.03
CA GLU A 478 1.82 -22.45 -15.66
C GLU A 478 2.33 -21.00 -15.58
N ALA A 479 2.18 -20.37 -14.41
CA ALA A 479 2.69 -19.02 -14.17
C ALA A 479 3.25 -18.85 -12.75
N PRO A 480 4.35 -18.09 -12.58
CA PRO A 480 4.95 -17.84 -11.27
C PRO A 480 4.18 -16.80 -10.43
N SER A 481 3.24 -16.06 -11.02
CA SER A 481 2.51 -14.98 -10.33
C SER A 481 1.06 -14.89 -10.81
N ARG A 482 0.19 -14.27 -10.00
CA ARG A 482 -1.22 -14.01 -10.37
C ARG A 482 -1.32 -13.16 -11.64
N GLN A 483 -0.53 -12.09 -11.73
CA GLN A 483 -0.50 -11.23 -12.91
C GLN A 483 -0.08 -12.00 -14.16
N ARG A 484 0.95 -12.84 -14.05
CA ARG A 484 1.37 -13.65 -15.19
C ARG A 484 0.33 -14.71 -15.56
N MET A 485 -0.41 -15.24 -14.59
CA MET A 485 -1.51 -16.17 -14.86
C MET A 485 -2.62 -15.52 -15.69
N LEU A 486 -2.94 -14.24 -15.48
CA LEU A 486 -3.91 -13.52 -16.32
C LEU A 486 -3.44 -13.38 -17.78
N VAL A 487 -2.13 -13.19 -18.01
CA VAL A 487 -1.54 -13.20 -19.36
C VAL A 487 -1.68 -14.58 -20.01
N GLU A 488 -1.35 -15.66 -19.29
CA GLU A 488 -1.48 -17.02 -19.83
C GLU A 488 -2.94 -17.40 -20.10
N LEU A 489 -3.89 -16.91 -19.28
CA LEU A 489 -5.31 -17.04 -19.52
C LEU A 489 -5.74 -16.38 -20.85
N ILE A 490 -5.32 -15.14 -21.11
CA ILE A 490 -5.60 -14.44 -22.38
C ILE A 490 -4.98 -15.19 -23.55
N ARG A 491 -3.73 -15.63 -23.44
CA ARG A 491 -3.03 -16.39 -24.48
C ARG A 491 -3.70 -17.71 -24.81
N TYR A 492 -4.30 -18.37 -23.82
CA TYR A 492 -5.09 -19.57 -24.04
C TYR A 492 -6.42 -19.26 -24.75
N LEU A 493 -7.10 -18.19 -24.33
CA LEU A 493 -8.44 -17.86 -24.81
C LEU A 493 -8.48 -17.28 -26.21
N VAL A 494 -7.53 -16.41 -26.58
CA VAL A 494 -7.51 -15.76 -27.89
C VAL A 494 -7.56 -16.79 -29.04
N PRO A 495 -6.76 -17.86 -29.07
CA PRO A 495 -6.87 -18.91 -30.09
C PRO A 495 -8.22 -19.63 -30.13
N VAL A 496 -8.90 -19.79 -29.00
CA VAL A 496 -10.26 -20.37 -28.93
C VAL A 496 -11.25 -19.39 -29.57
N LEU A 497 -11.16 -18.11 -29.21
CA LEU A 497 -11.99 -17.04 -29.75
C LEU A 497 -11.75 -16.80 -31.24
N CYS A 498 -10.51 -16.82 -31.72
CA CYS A 498 -10.16 -16.73 -33.15
C CYS A 498 -10.89 -17.78 -33.99
N ARG A 499 -11.00 -19.02 -33.47
CA ARG A 499 -11.68 -20.13 -34.16
C ARG A 499 -13.19 -19.97 -34.18
N ALA A 500 -13.76 -19.44 -33.10
CA ALA A 500 -15.20 -19.24 -32.93
C ALA A 500 -15.72 -17.96 -33.62
N ARG A 501 -14.96 -16.86 -33.58
CA ARG A 501 -15.28 -15.56 -34.20
C ARG A 501 -14.37 -15.30 -35.39
N ARG A 502 -14.64 -16.03 -36.47
CA ARG A 502 -13.98 -15.84 -37.77
C ARG A 502 -14.26 -14.47 -38.40
N GLY A 503 -14.93 -13.51 -37.78
CA GLY A 503 -15.07 -12.15 -38.34
C GLY A 503 -13.90 -11.21 -38.01
N HIS A 504 -12.96 -11.65 -37.17
CA HIS A 504 -11.98 -10.76 -36.53
C HIS A 504 -10.55 -10.99 -37.05
N VAL A 505 -9.74 -9.94 -36.90
CA VAL A 505 -8.28 -10.00 -36.83
C VAL A 505 -7.89 -9.68 -35.40
N TRP A 506 -6.97 -10.47 -34.85
CA TRP A 506 -6.50 -10.28 -33.48
C TRP A 506 -5.08 -9.77 -33.53
N LEU A 507 -4.87 -8.54 -33.06
CA LEU A 507 -3.56 -7.90 -33.06
C LEU A 507 -3.01 -7.86 -31.63
N ARG A 508 -1.72 -8.13 -31.48
CA ARG A 508 -1.00 -7.79 -30.25
C ARG A 508 -0.77 -6.28 -30.22
N GLY A 509 -1.16 -5.66 -29.11
CA GLY A 509 -1.03 -4.22 -28.95
C GLY A 509 -1.92 -3.67 -27.85
N MET A 510 -2.13 -2.36 -27.91
CA MET A 510 -2.94 -1.57 -27.00
C MET A 510 -4.02 -0.82 -27.78
N LEU A 511 -5.17 -0.58 -27.17
CA LEU A 511 -6.27 0.17 -27.76
C LEU A 511 -6.51 1.44 -26.95
N PHE A 512 -6.44 2.59 -27.64
CA PHE A 512 -6.71 3.89 -27.06
C PHE A 512 -7.87 4.58 -27.77
N ARG A 513 -8.58 5.45 -27.06
CA ARG A 513 -9.64 6.29 -27.60
C ARG A 513 -9.47 7.74 -27.14
N LYS A 514 -9.66 8.68 -28.05
CA LYS A 514 -9.77 10.11 -27.72
C LYS A 514 -10.76 10.75 -28.69
N ASP A 515 -11.64 11.60 -28.17
CA ASP A 515 -12.68 12.29 -28.95
C ASP A 515 -13.53 11.35 -29.82
N GLY A 516 -13.82 10.15 -29.31
CA GLY A 516 -14.61 9.13 -30.00
C GLY A 516 -13.87 8.35 -31.11
N GLN A 517 -12.60 8.69 -31.39
CA GLN A 517 -11.77 7.99 -32.36
C GLN A 517 -10.86 6.99 -31.66
N ALA A 518 -10.75 5.76 -32.20
CA ALA A 518 -9.85 4.74 -31.67
C ALA A 518 -8.56 4.61 -32.48
N VAL A 519 -7.46 4.37 -31.77
CA VAL A 519 -6.15 4.05 -32.33
C VAL A 519 -5.68 2.75 -31.72
N ILE A 520 -5.22 1.83 -32.57
CA ILE A 520 -4.52 0.63 -32.13
C ILE A 520 -3.02 0.93 -32.17
N TYR A 521 -2.34 0.73 -31.04
CA TYR A 521 -0.90 0.83 -30.94
C TYR A 521 -0.28 -0.57 -30.88
N THR A 522 0.68 -0.87 -31.74
CA THR A 522 1.35 -2.18 -31.86
C THR A 522 2.87 -1.98 -31.89
N GLY A 523 3.66 -3.05 -31.75
CA GLY A 523 5.12 -2.99 -31.93
C GLY A 523 5.92 -3.61 -30.77
N GLU A 524 7.14 -3.11 -30.57
CA GLU A 524 8.07 -3.62 -29.55
C GLU A 524 7.63 -3.32 -28.11
N LEU A 525 6.72 -2.35 -27.96
CA LEU A 525 6.19 -1.87 -26.70
C LEU A 525 4.66 -2.10 -26.71
N GLY A 526 4.17 -2.85 -25.72
CA GLY A 526 2.78 -3.30 -25.66
C GLY A 526 2.54 -4.24 -24.49
N HIS A 527 3.11 -3.91 -23.33
CA HIS A 527 2.94 -4.67 -22.09
C HIS A 527 2.35 -3.76 -21.02
N ALA A 528 1.92 -4.37 -19.91
CA ALA A 528 1.13 -3.70 -18.89
C ALA A 528 1.76 -2.47 -18.17
N ASN A 529 3.03 -2.14 -18.45
CA ASN A 529 3.77 -1.01 -17.87
C ASN A 529 4.48 -0.19 -18.97
N ASP A 530 3.84 -0.02 -20.13
CA ASP A 530 4.41 0.71 -21.25
C ASP A 530 4.39 2.23 -20.99
N PRO A 531 5.55 2.92 -20.95
CA PRO A 531 5.61 4.38 -20.73
C PRO A 531 4.82 5.19 -21.78
N VAL A 532 4.58 4.63 -22.97
CA VAL A 532 3.73 5.27 -23.98
C VAL A 532 2.26 5.27 -23.56
N ALA A 533 1.80 4.21 -22.90
CA ALA A 533 0.44 4.13 -22.39
C ALA A 533 0.20 5.19 -21.31
N ASP A 534 1.14 5.35 -20.37
CA ASP A 534 1.09 6.38 -19.34
C ASP A 534 1.06 7.80 -19.94
N ALA A 535 1.94 8.06 -20.92
CA ALA A 535 2.01 9.35 -21.58
C ALA A 535 0.71 9.70 -22.32
N LEU A 536 0.10 8.72 -23.01
CA LEU A 536 -1.18 8.90 -23.69
C LEU A 536 -2.32 9.14 -22.71
N CYS A 537 -2.40 8.35 -21.63
CA CYS A 537 -3.46 8.49 -20.63
C CYS A 537 -3.40 9.84 -19.92
N THR A 538 -2.21 10.26 -19.51
CA THR A 538 -1.96 11.59 -18.92
C THR A 538 -2.35 12.74 -19.86
N SER A 539 -2.28 12.50 -21.18
CA SER A 539 -2.67 13.46 -22.22
C SER A 539 -4.16 13.37 -22.62
N GLY A 540 -4.97 12.69 -21.81
CA GLY A 540 -6.42 12.59 -21.98
C GLY A 540 -6.89 11.50 -22.96
N TRP A 541 -6.03 10.56 -23.34
CA TRP A 541 -6.47 9.36 -24.08
C TRP A 541 -7.05 8.34 -23.11
N GLU A 542 -8.18 7.75 -23.45
CA GLU A 542 -8.79 6.65 -22.71
C GLU A 542 -8.18 5.32 -23.14
N PHE A 543 -7.68 4.53 -22.18
CA PHE A 543 -7.11 3.22 -22.43
C PHE A 543 -8.16 2.10 -22.30
N LEU A 544 -8.39 1.39 -23.40
CA LEU A 544 -9.51 0.44 -23.55
C LEU A 544 -9.09 -1.04 -23.47
N GLY A 545 -7.80 -1.36 -23.62
CA GLY A 545 -7.33 -2.75 -23.53
C GLY A 545 -5.91 -2.95 -24.06
N ASP A 546 -5.34 -4.11 -23.76
CA ASP A 546 -3.97 -4.54 -24.11
C ASP A 546 -3.87 -6.05 -24.39
N GLU A 547 -2.65 -6.49 -24.72
CA GLU A 547 -2.23 -7.85 -25.08
C GLU A 547 -2.88 -8.44 -26.35
N ALA A 548 -4.19 -8.26 -26.54
CA ALA A 548 -4.96 -8.81 -27.64
C ALA A 548 -6.15 -7.91 -28.00
N ILE A 549 -6.05 -7.25 -29.15
CA ILE A 549 -7.05 -6.32 -29.67
C ILE A 549 -7.80 -6.96 -30.83
N PRO A 550 -9.07 -7.36 -30.66
CA PRO A 550 -9.89 -7.86 -31.75
C PRO A 550 -10.47 -6.71 -32.58
N LEU A 551 -10.22 -6.77 -33.88
CA LEU A 551 -10.69 -5.83 -34.88
C LEU A 551 -11.62 -6.55 -35.86
N ARG A 552 -12.86 -6.08 -36.00
CA ARG A 552 -13.81 -6.61 -37.00
C ARG A 552 -13.32 -6.28 -38.40
N ALA A 553 -13.10 -7.29 -39.23
CA ALA A 553 -12.51 -7.11 -40.56
C ALA A 553 -13.45 -6.38 -41.55
N ASP A 554 -14.75 -6.32 -41.27
CA ASP A 554 -15.75 -5.73 -42.16
C ASP A 554 -16.21 -4.32 -41.71
N SER A 555 -16.34 -4.08 -40.40
CA SER A 555 -16.73 -2.76 -39.86
C SER A 555 -15.56 -1.88 -39.42
N LEU A 556 -14.36 -2.47 -39.27
CA LEU A 556 -13.16 -1.81 -38.77
C LEU A 556 -13.32 -1.25 -37.34
N GLU A 557 -14.20 -1.87 -36.56
CA GLU A 557 -14.38 -1.55 -35.15
C GLU A 557 -13.51 -2.44 -34.29
N ALA A 558 -12.79 -1.83 -33.36
CA ALA A 558 -12.14 -2.54 -32.28
C ALA A 558 -13.20 -2.89 -31.22
N VAL A 559 -13.19 -4.15 -30.79
CA VAL A 559 -14.05 -4.64 -29.72
C VAL A 559 -13.19 -4.73 -28.47
N PRO A 560 -13.49 -3.98 -27.41
CA PRO A 560 -12.75 -4.16 -26.17
C PRO A 560 -12.88 -5.60 -25.63
N PHE A 561 -11.76 -6.19 -25.21
CA PHE A 561 -11.70 -7.61 -24.84
C PHE A 561 -11.17 -7.83 -23.43
N ALA A 562 -9.92 -7.41 -23.20
CA ALA A 562 -9.24 -7.56 -21.92
C ALA A 562 -8.34 -6.36 -21.64
N ARG A 563 -8.12 -6.10 -20.36
CA ARG A 563 -7.22 -5.06 -19.88
C ARG A 563 -6.45 -5.53 -18.64
N LEU A 564 -5.16 -5.80 -18.82
CA LEU A 564 -4.24 -6.22 -17.76
C LEU A 564 -3.51 -5.04 -17.13
N ALA A 565 -3.18 -4.03 -17.93
CA ALA A 565 -2.53 -2.80 -17.48
C ALA A 565 -3.48 -1.84 -16.79
N TRP A 566 -2.95 -1.06 -15.86
CA TRP A 566 -3.57 0.18 -15.43
C TRP A 566 -2.56 1.34 -15.55
N PRO A 567 -2.38 1.91 -16.75
CA PRO A 567 -1.45 3.03 -16.93
C PRO A 567 -1.86 4.24 -16.10
N ASN A 568 -0.87 5.04 -15.71
CA ASN A 568 -1.06 6.24 -14.90
C ASN A 568 -1.96 7.25 -15.62
N GLY A 569 -2.87 7.87 -14.87
CA GLY A 569 -3.84 8.85 -15.39
C GLY A 569 -5.05 8.24 -16.12
N ALA A 570 -5.17 6.92 -16.18
CA ALA A 570 -6.28 6.28 -16.83
C ALA A 570 -7.54 6.24 -15.93
N ALA A 571 -8.71 6.52 -16.50
CA ALA A 571 -9.93 6.79 -15.72
C ALA A 571 -10.47 5.56 -14.99
N ALA A 572 -10.73 5.65 -13.67
CA ALA A 572 -11.20 4.53 -12.85
C ALA A 572 -12.46 3.81 -13.39
N ARG A 573 -13.33 4.49 -14.14
CA ARG A 573 -14.51 3.90 -14.78
C ARG A 573 -14.30 3.70 -16.28
N LEU A 574 -14.43 2.45 -16.71
CA LEU A 574 -14.38 2.04 -18.10
C LEU A 574 -15.69 2.28 -18.84
N HIS A 575 -15.60 2.87 -20.03
CA HIS A 575 -16.66 2.81 -21.02
C HIS A 575 -16.32 1.77 -22.09
N TRP A 576 -16.69 0.51 -21.82
CA TRP A 576 -16.55 -0.63 -22.73
C TRP A 576 -17.49 -0.51 -23.94
N GLN A 577 -17.18 0.43 -24.83
CA GLN A 577 -17.90 0.64 -26.08
C GLN A 577 -17.00 0.32 -27.25
N GLN A 578 -17.60 -0.30 -28.27
CA GLN A 578 -16.94 -0.50 -29.56
C GLN A 578 -16.58 0.86 -30.15
N ALA A 579 -15.44 0.92 -30.81
CA ALA A 579 -14.96 2.15 -31.42
C ALA A 579 -14.40 1.87 -32.81
N LYS A 580 -14.77 2.71 -33.77
CA LYS A 580 -14.22 2.64 -35.13
C LYS A 580 -12.74 3.01 -35.08
N VAL A 581 -11.90 2.13 -35.61
CA VAL A 581 -10.45 2.34 -35.63
C VAL A 581 -10.11 3.29 -36.77
N LYS A 582 -9.53 4.43 -36.41
CA LYS A 582 -9.12 5.45 -37.38
C LYS A 582 -7.71 5.21 -37.91
N ALA A 583 -6.83 4.69 -37.07
CA ALA A 583 -5.45 4.40 -37.45
C ALA A 583 -4.87 3.25 -36.64
N ILE A 584 -3.85 2.60 -37.21
CA ILE A 584 -2.97 1.69 -36.48
C ILE A 584 -1.56 2.28 -36.46
N VAL A 585 -0.94 2.35 -35.29
CA VAL A 585 0.40 2.88 -35.09
C VAL A 585 1.31 1.73 -34.68
N HIS A 586 2.39 1.54 -35.43
CA HIS A 586 3.44 0.59 -35.13
C HIS A 586 4.65 1.32 -34.52
N GLY A 587 4.80 1.21 -33.20
CA GLY A 587 5.83 1.87 -32.42
C GLY A 587 7.12 1.08 -32.33
N GLN A 588 8.25 1.79 -32.51
CA GLN A 588 9.60 1.28 -32.32
C GLN A 588 10.37 2.26 -31.43
N HIS A 589 10.88 1.76 -30.31
CA HIS A 589 11.72 2.57 -29.43
C HIS A 589 13.14 2.59 -29.97
N ARG A 590 13.66 3.78 -30.26
CA ARG A 590 15.02 3.93 -30.78
C ARG A 590 15.73 5.02 -30.00
N LEU A 591 16.74 4.61 -29.24
CA LEU A 591 17.62 5.54 -28.53
C LEU A 591 18.20 6.55 -29.51
N LEU A 592 18.20 7.84 -29.11
CA LEU A 592 18.78 8.97 -29.87
C LEU A 592 18.08 9.31 -31.19
N VAL A 593 16.87 8.82 -31.44
CA VAL A 593 16.08 9.18 -32.62
C VAL A 593 15.05 10.25 -32.24
N ARG A 594 14.92 11.29 -33.07
CA ARG A 594 13.84 12.27 -32.95
C ARG A 594 12.50 11.60 -33.19
N ALA A 595 11.52 11.90 -32.34
CA ALA A 595 10.18 11.35 -32.48
C ALA A 595 9.57 11.73 -33.84
N GLY A 596 9.12 10.71 -34.58
CA GLY A 596 8.61 10.87 -35.94
C GLY A 596 7.54 9.85 -36.27
N LEU A 597 6.51 10.29 -37.00
CA LEU A 597 5.39 9.47 -37.44
C LEU A 597 5.32 9.45 -38.97
N HIS A 598 5.29 8.26 -39.55
CA HIS A 598 5.38 8.05 -41.00
C HIS A 598 4.28 7.10 -41.48
N GLY A 599 3.48 7.52 -42.48
CA GLY A 599 2.50 6.64 -43.10
C GLY A 599 3.19 5.49 -43.87
N LEU A 600 2.70 4.27 -43.70
CA LEU A 600 3.22 3.08 -44.38
C LEU A 600 2.39 2.78 -45.64
N PRO A 601 3.03 2.41 -46.77
CA PRO A 601 2.32 1.86 -47.91
C PRO A 601 1.56 0.57 -47.52
N PRO A 602 0.39 0.26 -48.13
CA PRO A 602 -0.43 -0.88 -47.73
C PRO A 602 0.31 -2.24 -47.69
N SER A 603 1.29 -2.45 -48.57
CA SER A 603 2.10 -3.68 -48.58
C SER A 603 3.02 -3.79 -47.36
N VAL A 604 3.65 -2.68 -46.94
CA VAL A 604 4.50 -2.62 -45.75
C VAL A 604 3.64 -2.70 -44.49
N ALA A 605 2.53 -1.97 -44.47
CA ALA A 605 1.53 -2.02 -43.41
C ALA A 605 1.03 -3.45 -43.17
N ALA A 606 0.69 -4.19 -44.23
CA ALA A 606 0.28 -5.58 -44.13
C ALA A 606 1.39 -6.47 -43.54
N ALA A 607 2.66 -6.27 -43.94
CA ALA A 607 3.78 -7.03 -43.40
C ALA A 607 3.99 -6.77 -41.90
N GLU A 608 3.88 -5.52 -41.44
CA GLU A 608 4.00 -5.19 -40.01
C GLU A 608 2.84 -5.76 -39.21
N LEU A 609 1.61 -5.59 -39.68
CA LEU A 609 0.42 -6.13 -39.02
C LEU A 609 0.42 -7.66 -38.98
N MET A 610 0.99 -8.33 -39.98
CA MET A 610 1.15 -9.80 -39.97
C MET A 610 2.06 -10.27 -38.84
N GLN A 611 3.11 -9.51 -38.49
CA GLN A 611 3.98 -9.85 -37.36
C GLN A 611 3.26 -9.72 -36.01
N GLN A 612 2.27 -8.83 -35.95
CA GLN A 612 1.46 -8.58 -34.75
C GLN A 612 0.16 -9.40 -34.71
N SER A 613 -0.19 -10.06 -35.81
CA SER A 613 -1.39 -10.89 -35.93
C SER A 613 -1.24 -12.17 -35.13
N ILE A 614 -2.07 -12.32 -34.11
CA ILE A 614 -2.16 -13.51 -33.27
C ILE A 614 -2.79 -14.66 -34.08
N ASP A 615 -3.77 -14.35 -34.94
CA ASP A 615 -4.45 -15.34 -35.78
C ASP A 615 -3.56 -15.96 -36.87
N PHE A 616 -2.46 -15.29 -37.25
CA PHE A 616 -1.50 -15.82 -38.23
C PHE A 616 -0.91 -17.17 -37.82
N GLN A 617 -0.74 -17.43 -36.53
CA GLN A 617 -0.22 -18.71 -36.04
C GLN A 617 -1.19 -19.88 -36.25
N PHE A 618 -2.49 -19.60 -36.39
CA PHE A 618 -3.54 -20.63 -36.42
C PHE A 618 -4.19 -20.79 -37.80
N ASP A 619 -4.29 -19.71 -38.58
CA ASP A 619 -4.92 -19.70 -39.91
C ASP A 619 -4.21 -18.68 -40.82
N ARG A 620 -2.99 -19.02 -41.25
CA ARG A 620 -2.10 -18.13 -42.02
C ARG A 620 -2.78 -17.49 -43.23
N GLN A 621 -3.47 -18.30 -44.05
CA GLN A 621 -4.07 -17.82 -45.29
C GLN A 621 -5.13 -16.76 -45.02
N ARG A 622 -6.01 -17.02 -44.05
CA ARG A 622 -7.08 -16.09 -43.67
C ARG A 622 -6.54 -14.85 -42.99
N ALA A 623 -5.57 -15.00 -42.09
CA ALA A 623 -4.92 -13.87 -41.41
C ALA A 623 -4.29 -12.92 -42.44
N VAL A 624 -3.54 -13.45 -43.42
CA VAL A 624 -2.98 -12.65 -44.52
C VAL A 624 -4.05 -11.91 -45.29
N GLN A 625 -5.13 -12.58 -45.70
CA GLN A 625 -6.21 -11.94 -46.45
C GLN A 625 -6.85 -10.78 -45.69
N ARG A 626 -7.05 -10.92 -44.38
CA ARG A 626 -7.67 -9.88 -43.56
C ARG A 626 -6.73 -8.76 -43.21
N VAL A 627 -5.49 -9.07 -42.88
CA VAL A 627 -4.47 -8.06 -42.63
C VAL A 627 -4.26 -7.21 -43.88
N CYS A 628 -4.19 -7.81 -45.07
CA CYS A 628 -4.15 -7.06 -46.34
C CYS A 628 -5.39 -6.18 -46.53
N ARG A 629 -6.59 -6.68 -46.18
CA ARG A 629 -7.82 -5.88 -46.23
C ARG A 629 -7.75 -4.68 -45.27
N ILE A 630 -7.38 -4.91 -44.02
CA ILE A 630 -7.26 -3.85 -43.00
C ILE A 630 -6.22 -2.82 -43.44
N ALA A 631 -5.04 -3.25 -43.88
CA ALA A 631 -3.97 -2.37 -44.34
C ALA A 631 -4.35 -1.54 -45.59
N SER A 632 -5.37 -1.98 -46.35
CA SER A 632 -5.91 -1.22 -47.49
C SER A 632 -7.01 -0.22 -47.11
N GLN A 633 -7.55 -0.31 -45.89
CA GLN A 633 -8.71 0.47 -45.45
C GLN A 633 -8.42 1.38 -44.26
N ILE A 634 -7.49 0.98 -43.39
CA ILE A 634 -7.05 1.76 -42.23
C ILE A 634 -5.64 2.26 -42.48
N PRO A 635 -5.38 3.58 -42.37
CA PRO A 635 -4.03 4.11 -42.37
C PRO A 635 -3.17 3.47 -41.27
N VAL A 636 -2.01 2.95 -41.67
CA VAL A 636 -1.02 2.40 -40.74
C VAL A 636 0.20 3.31 -40.73
N TYR A 637 0.66 3.66 -39.54
CA TYR A 637 1.82 4.53 -39.34
C TYR A 637 2.94 3.77 -38.64
N SER A 638 4.19 4.09 -38.97
CA SER A 638 5.35 3.76 -38.16
C SER A 638 5.71 4.95 -37.29
N LEU A 639 5.80 4.72 -35.98
CA LEU A 639 6.24 5.68 -34.98
C LEU A 639 7.63 5.27 -34.50
N SER A 640 8.61 6.15 -34.63
CA SER A 640 9.93 6.01 -34.01
C SER A 640 10.10 7.09 -32.96
N PHE A 641 10.56 6.76 -31.75
CA PHE A 641 10.74 7.72 -30.67
C PHE A 641 11.84 7.29 -29.69
N GLY A 642 12.49 8.27 -29.07
CA GLY A 642 13.45 8.05 -27.97
C GLY A 642 12.85 8.25 -26.57
N GLU A 643 11.85 9.15 -26.45
CA GLU A 643 11.19 9.54 -25.21
C GLU A 643 9.66 9.39 -25.38
N SER A 644 8.98 8.78 -24.41
CA SER A 644 7.55 8.50 -24.49
C SER A 644 6.68 9.76 -24.37
N GLU A 645 7.15 10.83 -23.70
CA GLU A 645 6.38 12.07 -23.54
C GLU A 645 6.12 12.79 -24.87
N ALA A 646 6.92 12.52 -25.91
CA ALA A 646 6.73 13.10 -27.24
C ALA A 646 5.59 12.43 -28.03
N VAL A 647 5.16 11.22 -27.64
CA VAL A 647 4.20 10.42 -28.42
C VAL A 647 2.81 11.05 -28.48
N PRO A 648 2.20 11.54 -27.38
CA PRO A 648 0.86 12.11 -27.43
C PRO A 648 0.73 13.27 -28.41
N GLY A 649 1.70 14.20 -28.42
CA GLY A 649 1.71 15.33 -29.35
C GLY A 649 1.79 14.92 -30.83
N LEU A 650 2.42 13.78 -31.12
CA LEU A 650 2.45 13.23 -32.47
C LEU A 650 1.13 12.55 -32.86
N LEU A 651 0.42 11.93 -31.91
CA LEU A 651 -0.84 11.23 -32.18
C LEU A 651 -2.07 12.14 -32.11
N GLU A 652 -1.95 13.36 -31.59
CA GLU A 652 -3.08 14.26 -31.37
C GLU A 652 -3.94 14.52 -32.62
N PHE A 653 -3.34 14.62 -33.81
CA PHE A 653 -4.13 14.81 -35.05
C PHE A 653 -5.04 13.62 -35.38
N LEU A 654 -4.72 12.43 -34.85
CA LEU A 654 -5.55 11.24 -35.02
C LEU A 654 -6.84 11.33 -34.19
N SER A 655 -6.92 12.13 -33.13
CA SER A 655 -8.18 12.32 -32.38
C SER A 655 -9.15 13.29 -33.09
N THR A 656 -8.64 14.21 -33.92
CA THR A 656 -9.48 15.24 -34.56
C THR A 656 -10.36 14.68 -35.70
N PRO A 657 -11.65 15.06 -35.82
CA PRO A 657 -12.53 14.58 -36.90
C PRO A 657 -12.08 14.92 -38.34
N GLU A 658 -11.30 16.00 -38.53
CA GLU A 658 -10.94 16.55 -39.84
C GLU A 658 -9.66 15.97 -40.46
N GLY A 659 -9.04 14.96 -39.83
CA GLY A 659 -7.72 14.44 -40.21
C GLY A 659 -7.62 13.68 -41.54
N ASP A 660 -8.72 13.50 -42.28
CA ASP A 660 -8.78 12.60 -43.44
C ASP A 660 -8.09 13.14 -44.72
N ALA A 661 -7.63 14.40 -44.74
CA ALA A 661 -7.15 15.06 -45.96
C ALA A 661 -5.64 15.37 -46.03
N VAL A 662 -4.83 14.99 -45.03
CA VAL A 662 -3.40 15.34 -45.03
C VAL A 662 -2.59 14.28 -45.80
N SER A 663 -2.17 14.64 -47.02
CA SER A 663 -1.13 13.98 -47.83
C SER A 663 0.06 13.53 -46.97
N PRO A 664 0.80 12.44 -47.27
CA PRO A 664 1.86 11.87 -46.42
C PRO A 664 3.05 12.84 -46.24
N LEU A 665 2.85 13.85 -45.41
CA LEU A 665 3.85 14.82 -44.98
C LEU A 665 4.41 14.32 -43.65
N ARG A 666 5.71 14.08 -43.67
CA ARG A 666 6.55 13.79 -42.51
C ARG A 666 6.33 14.88 -41.44
N ARG A 667 5.78 14.51 -40.29
CA ARG A 667 5.75 15.37 -39.10
C ARG A 667 6.93 15.03 -38.21
N GLU A 668 7.77 16.01 -37.95
CA GLU A 668 8.84 15.94 -36.96
C GLU A 668 8.42 16.77 -35.74
N GLY A 669 8.39 16.14 -34.56
CA GLY A 669 8.12 16.86 -33.32
C GLY A 669 9.32 17.72 -32.93
N ARG A 670 9.13 19.03 -32.73
CA ARG A 670 10.10 19.86 -32.01
C ARG A 670 9.75 19.81 -30.53
N VAL A 671 10.55 19.11 -29.73
CA VAL A 671 10.53 19.28 -28.27
C VAL A 671 11.14 20.64 -27.98
N SER A 672 10.35 21.60 -27.49
CA SER A 672 10.92 22.81 -26.91
C SER A 672 11.58 22.42 -25.59
N ALA A 673 12.89 22.58 -25.49
CA ALA A 673 13.57 22.50 -24.20
C ALA A 673 12.99 23.61 -23.30
N ALA A 674 12.24 23.23 -22.29
CA ALA A 674 11.77 24.06 -21.19
C ALA A 674 12.29 23.45 -19.88
#